data_AF-A0A7W8ZJJ0-F1
#
_entry.id   AF-A0A7W8ZJJ0-F1
#
_cell.length_a   1.000
_cell.length_b   1.000
_cell.length_c   1.000
_cell.angle_alpha   90.00
_cell.angle_beta   90.00
_cell.angle_gamma   90.00
#
_symmetry.space_group_name_H-M   'P 1'
#
loop_
_entity.id
_entity.type
_entity.pdbx_description
1 polymer ?
#
loop_
_entity_poly.entity_id
_entity_poly.type
_entity_poly.pdbx_seq_one_letter_code
_entity_poly.pdbx_strand_id
1 'polypeptide(L)'
;MKSITKILVLCDAHDCLRHEGLNLLLLKQLYTTVFLLKKHFAKSSYTLHVNSRGIIGFENFWPDTHHLSYFLNDYTIQEDWNTIDMSAYDLIITHPDYQKDLQQHFLQRYDLAVNEQRIYSFSELQYDCTMLYKIAATLFGKEGLLPFERSVENQNQLNVFKKEFDDGIHQVTIDQQEARIPQMDQLIEKINCRFQPERAKRILILDDFKRPFFIGDSVYWLAKIKKLMTILPADSEYCLNISNRAAFDPIYKIFQKSLPHNIYITNKDWKDLSFKEYDLILCNNDILLKFYHFIVVASAGHPNAIANENLSGQLVFYSFSAMDERPVSTKATMDFYTNACYHPGYSDQVKTKLGEEIMNTLSLLPEEHLWAKDWLVSNGIKESDRLIVLLHDASSKDKVIYDLTLFQFIRKLSGLSKNIRILLVTSKKVSDNIWLNELIRRRECANVILADTLSLREVMCLYTDQRVDAVIGPCTGLMHLAEGVYTHLLNQQLIVKPPLLLTYAGKQVPERRYHPNQWWKGSYLVRCLVHMRHAQGGNDNQLLLMAECPPDFEEFNRESIPAREINSELLFNFITEKFPEFIDQYAVTNHSHSAATDLPLLITKDSSPVCEKIPTFIISLEHRTDRRNHILKQFANQTAFDWTLVNAIENENGRLGLWLTIKKIVTESAYSGHEYILICEDDHQFTPAYSEQHLFASIAHAKNLNADILLGGICFCDDRIKQVNANLIAVDNFACTQFVIIFKSFFDHICTAEFLEHDCADLKMSDLSNKKLAIYPFISTQKDFGYSDVSSGYYESKMSIHFEETSRLIDNMIK
;
A
#
# COMPACT_ATOMS: atom_id res chain seq x y z
N MET A 1 39.42 -5.13 1.95
CA MET A 1 38.79 -3.80 1.86
C MET A 1 39.84 -2.76 2.19
N LYS A 2 39.84 -1.59 1.51
CA LYS A 2 40.63 -0.45 1.97
C LYS A 2 40.25 -0.14 3.42
N SER A 3 41.21 0.24 4.27
CA SER A 3 40.88 0.69 5.63
C SER A 3 40.04 1.96 5.52
N ILE A 4 38.85 1.96 6.14
CA ILE A 4 38.02 3.16 6.21
C ILE A 4 38.74 4.17 7.12
N THR A 5 39.14 5.30 6.56
CA THR A 5 39.90 6.35 7.25
C THR A 5 39.24 7.72 7.16
N LYS A 6 38.41 7.97 6.12
CA LYS A 6 37.66 9.21 5.95
C LYS A 6 36.17 8.94 5.82
N ILE A 7 35.37 9.58 6.68
CA ILE A 7 33.92 9.39 6.75
C ILE A 7 33.23 10.74 6.63
N LEU A 8 32.22 10.81 5.75
CA LEU A 8 31.36 11.97 5.58
C LEU A 8 29.94 11.61 6.01
N VAL A 9 29.35 12.45 6.86
CA VAL A 9 27.92 12.42 7.20
C VAL A 9 27.27 13.67 6.63
N LEU A 10 26.35 13.51 5.68
CA LEU A 10 25.56 14.58 5.10
C LEU A 10 24.22 14.67 5.83
N CYS A 11 24.10 15.58 6.78
CA CYS A 11 22.87 15.79 7.54
C CYS A 11 22.87 17.23 8.03
N ASP A 12 21.98 18.07 7.49
CA ASP A 12 21.90 19.44 7.94
C ASP A 12 21.01 19.49 9.19
N ALA A 13 21.41 20.26 10.21
CA ALA A 13 20.62 20.37 11.44
C ALA A 13 19.16 20.77 11.18
N HIS A 14 18.91 21.61 10.17
CA HIS A 14 17.56 22.04 9.80
C HIS A 14 16.65 20.93 9.25
N ASP A 15 17.21 19.78 8.86
CA ASP A 15 16.42 18.60 8.47
C ASP A 15 15.81 17.88 9.66
N CYS A 16 16.34 18.16 10.85
CA CYS A 16 15.85 17.63 12.11
C CYS A 16 14.64 18.39 12.66
N LEU A 17 14.10 19.40 11.96
CA LEU A 17 12.92 20.18 12.37
C LEU A 17 11.62 19.69 11.69
N ARG A 18 10.50 19.62 12.43
CA ARG A 18 9.15 19.13 12.02
C ARG A 18 8.02 20.00 12.64
N HIS A 19 6.77 19.83 12.15
CA HIS A 19 5.56 20.51 12.66
C HIS A 19 5.41 20.41 14.19
N GLU A 20 5.63 19.20 14.72
CA GLU A 20 5.42 18.86 16.13
C GLU A 20 6.72 18.97 16.97
N GLY A 21 7.78 19.57 16.40
CA GLY A 21 9.06 19.78 17.08
C GLY A 21 10.24 19.15 16.34
N LEU A 22 10.92 18.20 16.97
CA LEU A 22 12.16 17.61 16.43
C LEU A 22 11.90 16.26 15.74
N ASN A 23 12.64 15.98 14.68
CA ASN A 23 12.79 14.64 14.11
C ASN A 23 13.67 13.79 15.03
N LEU A 24 13.09 13.33 16.13
CA LEU A 24 13.80 12.57 17.16
C LEU A 24 14.45 11.30 16.61
N LEU A 25 13.79 10.63 15.65
CA LEU A 25 14.31 9.42 15.03
C LEU A 25 15.60 9.70 14.26
N LEU A 26 15.63 10.76 13.45
CA LEU A 26 16.81 11.16 12.70
C LEU A 26 17.93 11.64 13.62
N LEU A 27 17.64 12.51 14.59
CA LEU A 27 18.62 12.97 15.57
C LEU A 27 19.23 11.79 16.34
N LYS A 28 18.40 10.86 16.80
CA LYS A 28 18.86 9.66 17.51
C LYS A 28 19.77 8.83 16.64
N GLN A 29 19.46 8.66 15.36
CA GLN A 29 20.32 7.93 14.42
C GLN A 29 21.64 8.65 14.18
N LEU A 30 21.64 9.97 13.96
CA LEU A 30 22.84 10.77 13.75
C LEU A 30 23.78 10.68 14.95
N TYR A 31 23.27 10.99 16.15
CA TYR A 31 24.04 10.96 17.40
C TYR A 31 24.54 9.56 17.72
N THR A 32 23.69 8.54 17.58
CA THR A 32 24.09 7.14 17.80
C THR A 32 25.17 6.71 16.79
N THR A 33 25.05 7.11 15.53
CA THR A 33 26.03 6.77 14.49
C THR A 33 27.38 7.40 14.79
N VAL A 34 27.43 8.70 15.11
CA VAL A 34 28.67 9.38 15.47
C VAL A 34 29.28 8.79 16.74
N PHE A 35 28.47 8.44 17.75
CA PHE A 35 28.92 7.73 18.95
C PHE A 35 29.57 6.38 18.61
N LEU A 36 28.94 5.57 17.77
CA LEU A 36 29.46 4.26 17.36
C LEU A 36 30.73 4.39 16.54
N LEU A 37 30.82 5.36 15.63
CA LEU A 37 32.04 5.64 14.86
C LEU A 37 33.20 6.03 15.78
N LYS A 38 32.96 6.96 16.73
CA LYS A 38 33.95 7.37 17.73
C LYS A 38 34.47 6.18 18.54
N LYS A 39 33.60 5.24 18.92
CA LYS A 39 33.97 4.04 19.66
C LYS A 39 34.75 3.05 18.81
N HIS A 40 34.29 2.79 17.58
CA HIS A 40 34.93 1.85 16.67
C HIS A 40 36.37 2.28 16.32
N PHE A 41 36.59 3.57 16.07
CA PHE A 41 37.89 4.10 15.69
C PHE A 41 38.72 4.67 16.87
N ALA A 42 38.35 4.40 18.12
CA ALA A 42 39.03 4.95 19.30
C ALA A 42 40.56 4.66 19.36
N LYS A 43 41.03 3.62 18.64
CA LYS A 43 42.44 3.19 18.59
C LYS A 43 43.09 3.40 17.21
N SER A 44 42.44 4.08 16.28
CA SER A 44 42.90 4.27 14.90
C SER A 44 42.83 5.73 14.48
N SER A 45 43.70 6.16 13.57
CA SER A 45 43.60 7.48 12.95
C SER A 45 42.46 7.50 11.95
N TYR A 46 41.48 8.37 12.15
CA TYR A 46 40.36 8.58 11.23
C TYR A 46 39.95 10.06 11.20
N THR A 47 39.27 10.44 10.12
CA THR A 47 38.64 11.75 9.97
C THR A 47 37.15 11.54 9.79
N LEU A 48 36.35 12.20 10.63
CA LEU A 48 34.89 12.21 10.54
C LEU A 48 34.44 13.65 10.34
N HIS A 49 33.73 13.88 9.24
CA HIS A 49 33.08 15.15 8.96
C HIS A 49 31.58 14.95 8.98
N VAL A 50 30.88 15.72 9.81
CA VAL A 50 29.43 15.90 9.77
C VAL A 50 29.19 17.21 9.04
N ASN A 51 28.86 17.15 7.76
CA ASN A 51 28.56 18.36 7.02
C ASN A 51 27.13 18.80 7.31
N SER A 52 27.00 19.96 7.96
CA SER A 52 25.74 20.66 8.15
C SER A 52 25.87 22.05 7.53
N ARG A 53 25.31 22.21 6.33
CA ARG A 53 25.26 23.51 5.62
C ARG A 53 24.32 24.50 6.30
N GLY A 54 23.41 23.97 7.13
CA GLY A 54 22.49 24.74 7.93
C GLY A 54 23.23 25.65 8.92
N ILE A 55 22.68 26.85 9.12
CA ILE A 55 23.27 27.83 10.03
C ILE A 55 22.87 27.56 11.49
N ILE A 56 21.82 26.75 11.71
CA ILE A 56 21.51 26.19 13.04
C ILE A 56 22.56 25.11 13.32
N GLY A 57 23.30 25.25 14.41
CA GLY A 57 24.13 24.17 14.93
C GLY A 57 23.31 23.18 15.75
N PHE A 58 23.78 21.94 15.82
CA PHE A 58 23.09 20.86 16.54
C PHE A 58 22.93 21.14 18.04
N GLU A 59 23.72 22.05 18.62
CA GLU A 59 23.59 22.51 20.00
C GLU A 59 22.22 23.11 20.33
N ASN A 60 21.52 23.64 19.33
CA ASN A 60 20.21 24.27 19.51
C ASN A 60 19.10 23.26 19.85
N PHE A 61 19.33 21.96 19.65
CA PHE A 61 18.37 20.90 19.98
C PHE A 61 18.44 20.43 21.44
N TRP A 62 19.37 20.98 22.22
CA TRP A 62 19.64 20.54 23.59
C TRP A 62 19.51 21.70 24.59
N PRO A 63 19.22 21.45 25.87
CA PRO A 63 19.37 22.45 26.91
C PRO A 63 20.84 22.91 26.99
N ASP A 64 21.09 24.20 27.29
CA ASP A 64 22.47 24.76 27.31
C ASP A 64 23.39 24.01 28.28
N THR A 65 22.82 23.41 29.33
CA THR A 65 23.51 22.64 30.36
C THR A 65 23.75 21.18 29.99
N HIS A 66 23.20 20.68 28.89
CA HIS A 66 23.31 19.28 28.50
C HIS A 66 24.65 19.00 27.80
N HIS A 67 25.31 17.91 28.15
CA HIS A 67 26.64 17.62 27.60
C HIS A 67 26.62 17.23 26.11
N LEU A 68 25.47 16.77 25.60
CA LEU A 68 25.29 16.47 24.17
C LEU A 68 25.14 17.70 23.28
N SER A 69 24.96 18.90 23.85
CA SER A 69 24.83 20.15 23.09
C SER A 69 26.00 20.34 22.12
N TYR A 70 27.22 20.09 22.57
CA TYR A 70 28.43 20.29 21.77
C TYR A 70 29.02 18.99 21.20
N PHE A 71 28.33 17.85 21.36
CA PHE A 71 28.87 16.53 21.01
C PHE A 71 29.22 16.40 19.52
N LEU A 72 28.47 17.05 18.63
CA LEU A 72 28.71 17.01 17.18
C LEU A 72 29.68 18.11 16.70
N ASN A 73 29.94 19.14 17.51
CA ASN A 73 30.67 20.32 17.06
C ASN A 73 32.11 20.00 16.66
N ASP A 74 32.75 19.05 17.35
CA ASP A 74 34.10 18.58 17.04
C ASP A 74 34.22 17.94 15.65
N TYR A 75 33.10 17.49 15.06
CA TYR A 75 33.06 16.83 13.75
C TYR A 75 32.37 17.69 12.69
N THR A 76 31.73 18.78 13.08
CA THR A 76 30.85 19.53 12.18
C THR A 76 31.68 20.42 11.25
N ILE A 77 31.47 20.25 9.96
CA ILE A 77 31.97 21.17 8.93
C ILE A 77 30.78 21.87 8.25
N GLN A 78 31.03 23.04 7.66
CA GLN A 78 30.01 23.82 6.96
C GLN A 78 30.51 24.13 5.54
N GLU A 79 30.41 23.15 4.64
CA GLU A 79 30.86 23.29 3.25
C GLU A 79 29.71 23.04 2.26
N ASP A 80 29.67 23.81 1.17
CA ASP A 80 28.76 23.56 0.06
C ASP A 80 29.12 22.22 -0.60
N TRP A 81 28.11 21.43 -0.99
CA TRP A 81 28.38 20.12 -1.57
C TRP A 81 29.15 20.19 -2.89
N ASN A 82 29.04 21.30 -3.63
CA ASN A 82 29.79 21.51 -4.86
C ASN A 82 31.29 21.70 -4.60
N THR A 83 31.69 22.05 -3.38
CA THR A 83 33.10 22.22 -2.98
C THR A 83 33.68 20.98 -2.34
N ILE A 84 32.85 20.05 -1.84
CA ILE A 84 33.30 18.81 -1.21
C ILE A 84 33.70 17.80 -2.30
N ASP A 85 34.98 17.39 -2.29
CA ASP A 85 35.42 16.20 -3.04
C ASP A 85 34.94 14.93 -2.34
N MET A 86 33.72 14.52 -2.66
CA MET A 86 33.10 13.31 -2.11
C MET A 86 33.87 12.02 -2.49
N SER A 87 34.69 12.04 -3.55
CA SER A 87 35.50 10.88 -3.95
C SER A 87 36.63 10.58 -2.95
N ALA A 88 37.03 11.58 -2.15
CA ALA A 88 38.05 11.46 -1.12
C ALA A 88 37.60 10.74 0.16
N TYR A 89 36.31 10.38 0.28
CA TYR A 89 35.75 9.69 1.44
C TYR A 89 35.56 8.19 1.18
N ASP A 90 35.93 7.38 2.18
CA ASP A 90 35.81 5.92 2.13
C ASP A 90 34.40 5.43 2.47
N LEU A 91 33.63 6.26 3.20
CA LEU A 91 32.27 5.98 3.65
C LEU A 91 31.46 7.28 3.67
N ILE A 92 30.26 7.25 3.07
CA ILE A 92 29.32 8.37 3.09
C ILE A 92 28.01 7.89 3.74
N ILE A 93 27.53 8.64 4.73
CA ILE A 93 26.23 8.44 5.37
C ILE A 93 25.39 9.68 5.08
N THR A 94 24.19 9.53 4.53
CA THR A 94 23.38 10.66 4.10
C THR A 94 21.99 10.68 4.73
N HIS A 95 21.42 11.87 4.87
CA HIS A 95 20.00 12.07 5.08
C HIS A 95 19.18 11.43 3.94
N PRO A 96 17.99 10.85 4.22
CA PRO A 96 17.15 10.21 3.19
C PRO A 96 16.78 11.13 2.02
N ASP A 97 16.45 12.40 2.29
CA ASP A 97 16.05 13.37 1.26
C ASP A 97 17.15 13.65 0.24
N TYR A 98 18.41 13.40 0.62
CA TYR A 98 19.59 13.70 -0.19
C TYR A 98 19.99 12.56 -1.11
N GLN A 99 19.33 11.40 -1.04
CA GLN A 99 19.74 10.22 -1.80
C GLN A 99 19.71 10.45 -3.31
N LYS A 100 18.64 11.10 -3.83
CA LYS A 100 18.51 11.40 -5.26
C LYS A 100 19.49 12.48 -5.73
N ASP A 101 19.66 13.55 -4.94
CA ASP A 101 20.60 14.62 -5.28
C ASP A 101 22.04 14.10 -5.27
N LEU A 102 22.38 13.26 -4.30
CA LEU A 102 23.66 12.55 -4.26
C LEU A 102 23.81 11.67 -5.51
N GLN A 103 22.79 10.89 -5.87
CA GLN A 103 22.83 10.06 -7.08
C GLN A 103 23.06 10.88 -8.36
N GLN A 104 22.35 11.99 -8.51
CA GLN A 104 22.41 12.84 -9.71
C GLN A 104 23.73 13.64 -9.78
N HIS A 105 24.14 14.28 -8.69
CA HIS A 105 25.31 15.15 -8.69
C HIS A 105 26.64 14.40 -8.50
N PHE A 106 26.68 13.29 -7.75
CA PHE A 106 27.91 12.54 -7.48
C PHE A 106 28.27 11.57 -8.61
N LEU A 107 27.33 10.72 -9.05
CA LEU A 107 27.65 9.67 -10.03
C LEU A 107 27.99 10.24 -11.40
N GLN A 108 27.32 11.32 -11.82
CA GLN A 108 27.60 11.98 -13.09
C GLN A 108 28.94 12.73 -13.08
N ARG A 109 29.34 13.30 -11.94
CA ARG A 109 30.55 14.14 -11.83
C ARG A 109 31.85 13.33 -11.72
N TYR A 110 31.77 12.12 -11.15
CA TYR A 110 32.95 11.32 -10.83
C TYR A 110 33.02 9.97 -11.57
N ASP A 111 32.10 9.70 -12.50
CA ASP A 111 32.03 8.47 -13.32
C ASP A 111 32.07 7.18 -12.48
N LEU A 112 31.32 7.18 -11.38
CA LEU A 112 31.25 6.07 -10.43
C LEU A 112 29.94 5.31 -10.63
N ALA A 113 30.01 3.98 -10.62
CA ALA A 113 28.80 3.16 -10.68
C ALA A 113 27.98 3.30 -9.38
N VAL A 114 26.65 3.35 -9.49
CA VAL A 114 25.66 3.44 -8.38
C VAL A 114 25.87 2.37 -7.27
N ASN A 115 26.61 1.30 -7.58
CA ASN A 115 26.66 0.05 -6.83
C ASN A 115 27.83 -0.08 -5.81
N GLU A 116 28.53 1.01 -5.49
CA GLU A 116 29.61 0.90 -4.50
C GLU A 116 29.04 0.77 -3.08
N GLN A 117 29.47 -0.27 -2.36
CA GLN A 117 29.07 -0.63 -0.99
C GLN A 117 29.43 0.42 0.09
N ARG A 118 29.74 1.67 -0.29
CA ARG A 118 30.26 2.73 0.59
C ARG A 118 29.26 3.83 0.95
N ILE A 119 28.05 3.79 0.39
CA ILE A 119 27.02 4.80 0.68
C ILE A 119 25.91 4.17 1.50
N TYR A 120 25.56 4.84 2.59
CA TYR A 120 24.48 4.47 3.48
C TYR A 120 23.55 5.66 3.67
N SER A 121 22.29 5.39 3.93
CA SER A 121 21.31 6.42 4.29
C SER A 121 20.81 6.17 5.70
N PHE A 122 20.53 7.23 6.47
CA PHE A 122 19.68 7.07 7.64
C PHE A 122 18.33 6.48 7.21
N SER A 123 17.66 5.78 8.12
CA SER A 123 16.29 5.31 7.87
C SER A 123 15.31 6.35 8.36
N GLU A 124 14.30 6.66 7.56
CA GLU A 124 13.17 7.42 8.04
C GLU A 124 11.89 6.69 7.65
N LEU A 125 11.22 6.13 8.65
CA LEU A 125 10.03 5.29 8.45
C LEU A 125 8.83 6.05 7.88
N GLN A 126 8.88 7.38 7.93
CA GLN A 126 7.79 8.26 7.52
C GLN A 126 7.79 8.51 6.01
N TYR A 127 8.94 8.46 5.34
CA TYR A 127 8.96 8.59 3.89
C TYR A 127 8.94 7.21 3.27
N ASP A 128 7.89 6.89 2.52
CA ASP A 128 7.86 5.77 1.58
C ASP A 128 8.77 6.08 0.37
N CYS A 129 9.99 6.54 0.66
CA CYS A 129 11.02 6.75 -0.32
C CYS A 129 11.64 5.39 -0.62
N THR A 130 11.67 5.03 -1.90
CA THR A 130 12.47 3.91 -2.38
C THR A 130 13.91 4.17 -1.95
N MET A 131 14.38 3.42 -0.94
CA MET A 131 15.72 3.59 -0.40
C MET A 131 16.72 3.22 -1.49
N LEU A 132 17.48 4.21 -1.97
CA LEU A 132 18.51 3.99 -2.99
C LEU A 132 19.76 3.33 -2.38
N TYR A 133 20.01 3.56 -1.08
CA TYR A 133 21.18 3.06 -0.36
C TYR A 133 20.81 2.23 0.87
N LYS A 134 21.76 1.42 1.35
CA LYS A 134 21.59 0.61 2.57
C LYS A 134 21.37 1.49 3.80
N ILE A 135 20.59 1.01 4.76
CA ILE A 135 20.33 1.74 6.02
C ILE A 135 21.60 1.78 6.87
N ALA A 136 21.96 2.96 7.40
CA ALA A 136 23.15 3.20 8.20
C ALA A 136 23.27 2.26 9.42
N ALA A 137 22.15 1.83 10.01
CA ALA A 137 22.15 0.84 11.09
C ALA A 137 22.80 -0.50 10.70
N THR A 138 22.73 -0.89 9.43
CA THR A 138 23.34 -2.14 8.92
C THR A 138 24.86 -2.08 8.89
N LEU A 139 25.45 -0.88 8.90
CA LEU A 139 26.90 -0.65 8.96
C LEU A 139 27.54 -1.32 10.18
N PHE A 140 26.81 -1.32 11.30
CA PHE A 140 27.27 -1.82 12.60
C PHE A 140 26.78 -3.22 12.92
N GLY A 141 26.07 -3.87 11.99
CA GLY A 141 25.60 -5.24 12.13
C GLY A 141 26.75 -6.26 12.14
N LYS A 142 26.45 -7.53 12.46
CA LYS A 142 27.44 -8.62 12.48
C LYS A 142 28.16 -8.79 11.13
N GLU A 143 27.45 -8.51 10.04
CA GLU A 143 27.95 -8.57 8.65
C GLU A 143 28.15 -7.16 8.04
N GLY A 144 28.07 -6.12 8.87
CA GLY A 144 28.29 -4.73 8.44
C GLY A 144 29.77 -4.42 8.20
N LEU A 145 30.07 -3.31 7.52
CA LEU A 145 31.46 -2.90 7.25
C LEU A 145 32.22 -2.49 8.51
N LEU A 146 31.51 -1.99 9.53
CA LEU A 146 32.07 -1.54 10.81
C LEU A 146 31.37 -2.30 11.95
N PRO A 147 31.54 -3.64 12.05
CA PRO A 147 30.80 -4.43 13.02
C PRO A 147 31.06 -3.91 14.44
N PHE A 148 29.99 -3.64 15.17
CA PHE A 148 30.09 -3.20 16.55
C PHE A 148 30.12 -4.41 17.47
N GLU A 149 31.24 -4.60 18.18
CA GLU A 149 31.41 -5.71 19.11
C GLU A 149 30.42 -5.58 20.28
N ARG A 150 29.46 -6.51 20.35
CA ARG A 150 28.41 -6.55 21.38
C ARG A 150 28.92 -7.16 22.70
N SER A 151 30.05 -6.68 23.20
CA SER A 151 30.46 -6.99 24.57
C SER A 151 29.45 -6.37 25.56
N VAL A 152 29.32 -6.95 26.75
CA VAL A 152 28.42 -6.44 27.79
C VAL A 152 28.72 -4.96 28.09
N GLU A 153 30.00 -4.59 28.13
CA GLU A 153 30.44 -3.22 28.36
C GLU A 153 30.00 -2.27 27.24
N ASN A 154 30.25 -2.62 25.98
CA ASN A 154 29.87 -1.80 24.83
C ASN A 154 28.36 -1.63 24.71
N GLN A 155 27.59 -2.69 25.00
CA GLN A 155 26.13 -2.65 24.98
C GLN A 155 25.59 -1.77 26.11
N ASN A 156 26.19 -1.83 27.31
CA ASN A 156 25.83 -0.96 28.43
C ASN A 156 26.11 0.50 28.10
N GLN A 157 27.28 0.83 27.55
CA GLN A 157 27.62 2.20 27.16
C GLN A 157 26.66 2.75 26.09
N LEU A 158 26.30 1.94 25.09
CA LEU A 158 25.32 2.33 24.06
C LEU A 158 23.93 2.58 24.66
N ASN A 159 23.49 1.72 25.59
CA ASN A 159 22.21 1.88 26.26
C ASN A 159 22.17 3.13 27.15
N VAL A 160 23.26 3.43 27.86
CA VAL A 160 23.42 4.66 28.65
C VAL A 160 23.33 5.88 27.74
N PHE A 161 24.11 5.91 26.65
CA PHE A 161 24.08 7.01 25.68
C PHE A 161 22.68 7.24 25.10
N LYS A 162 21.97 6.16 24.71
CA LYS A 162 20.60 6.26 24.19
C LYS A 162 19.63 6.81 25.23
N LYS A 163 19.78 6.42 26.49
CA LYS A 163 18.96 6.94 27.58
C LYS A 163 19.25 8.42 27.84
N GLU A 164 20.51 8.81 27.91
CA GLU A 164 20.93 10.21 28.06
C GLU A 164 20.43 11.07 26.89
N PHE A 165 20.48 10.53 25.68
CA PHE A 165 19.90 11.17 24.50
C PHE A 165 18.41 11.42 24.69
N ASP A 166 17.64 10.37 25.04
CA ASP A 166 16.19 10.48 25.20
C ASP A 166 15.83 11.44 26.35
N ASP A 167 16.52 11.37 27.50
CA ASP A 167 16.27 12.21 28.67
C ASP A 167 16.58 13.71 28.41
N GLY A 168 17.60 14.01 27.59
CA GLY A 168 18.01 15.38 27.29
C GLY A 168 17.20 16.05 26.18
N ILE A 169 16.87 15.31 25.12
CA ILE A 169 16.22 15.88 23.92
C ILE A 169 14.77 16.30 24.18
N HIS A 170 14.07 15.61 25.10
CA HIS A 170 12.69 15.92 25.46
C HIS A 170 12.52 17.19 26.31
N GLN A 171 13.63 17.84 26.70
CA GLN A 171 13.60 19.04 27.54
C GLN A 171 13.55 20.35 26.76
N VAL A 172 13.60 20.30 25.42
CA VAL A 172 13.60 21.50 24.56
C VAL A 172 12.27 21.62 23.80
N THR A 173 11.44 22.58 24.20
CA THR A 173 10.17 22.90 23.52
C THR A 173 10.39 23.71 22.24
N ILE A 174 9.39 23.74 21.35
CA ILE A 174 9.40 24.63 20.17
C ILE A 174 9.59 26.10 20.60
N ASP A 175 8.88 26.53 21.64
CA ASP A 175 9.00 27.89 22.20
C ASP A 175 10.43 28.23 22.64
N GLN A 176 11.16 27.25 23.20
CA GLN A 176 12.55 27.43 23.61
C GLN A 176 13.49 27.50 22.41
N GLN A 177 13.19 26.78 21.32
CA GLN A 177 13.94 26.91 20.06
C GLN A 177 13.69 28.26 19.41
N GLU A 178 12.44 28.74 19.39
CA GLU A 178 12.06 30.08 18.91
C GLU A 178 12.69 31.21 19.73
N ALA A 179 12.73 31.08 21.06
CA ALA A 179 13.29 32.09 21.95
C ALA A 179 14.82 32.25 21.82
N ARG A 180 15.51 31.22 21.32
CA ARG A 180 16.95 31.24 21.09
C ARG A 180 17.35 32.05 19.86
N ILE A 181 16.39 32.50 19.04
CA ILE A 181 16.70 33.28 17.85
C ILE A 181 16.60 34.79 18.13
N PRO A 182 17.73 35.54 18.09
CA PRO A 182 17.74 36.93 18.53
C PRO A 182 16.86 37.85 17.67
N GLN A 183 16.18 38.81 18.33
CA GLN A 183 15.48 39.95 17.72
C GLN A 183 14.30 39.62 16.78
N MET A 184 13.79 38.39 16.81
CA MET A 184 12.68 37.92 15.97
C MET A 184 11.42 38.76 16.12
N ASP A 185 10.98 38.99 17.35
CA ASP A 185 9.72 39.67 17.62
C ASP A 185 9.75 41.12 17.13
N GLN A 186 10.88 41.81 17.32
CA GLN A 186 11.06 43.21 16.90
C GLN A 186 11.11 43.37 15.38
N LEU A 187 11.73 42.41 14.69
CA LEU A 187 11.80 42.40 13.24
C LEU A 187 10.41 42.17 12.63
N ILE A 188 9.67 41.18 13.14
CA ILE A 188 8.35 40.78 12.66
C ILE A 188 7.33 41.88 12.93
N GLU A 189 7.27 42.40 14.15
CA GLU A 189 6.33 43.47 14.52
C GLU A 189 6.52 44.71 13.63
N LYS A 190 7.77 45.09 13.36
CA LYS A 190 8.10 46.24 12.49
C LYS A 190 7.72 46.02 11.02
N ILE A 191 7.79 44.78 10.54
CA ILE A 191 7.50 44.42 9.15
C ILE A 191 6.00 44.23 8.93
N ASN A 192 5.36 43.41 9.77
CA ASN A 192 3.99 42.95 9.58
C ASN A 192 2.97 44.05 9.93
N CYS A 193 3.31 45.03 10.78
CA CYS A 193 2.41 46.14 11.11
C CYS A 193 2.04 47.04 9.91
N ARG A 194 2.75 46.92 8.79
CA ARG A 194 2.49 47.68 7.55
C ARG A 194 1.72 46.90 6.50
N PHE A 195 1.38 45.63 6.78
CA PHE A 195 0.71 44.77 5.81
C PHE A 195 -0.77 45.13 5.65
N GLN A 196 -1.21 45.15 4.39
CA GLN A 196 -2.60 45.34 3.99
C GLN A 196 -2.98 44.15 3.10
N PRO A 197 -3.68 43.13 3.64
CA PRO A 197 -4.01 41.89 2.93
C PRO A 197 -4.66 42.09 1.57
N GLU A 198 -5.52 43.11 1.45
CA GLU A 198 -6.24 43.47 0.23
C GLU A 198 -5.33 43.94 -0.93
N ARG A 199 -4.06 44.25 -0.65
CA ARG A 199 -3.10 44.74 -1.64
C ARG A 199 -2.12 43.67 -2.13
N ALA A 200 -2.10 42.49 -1.54
CA ALA A 200 -1.16 41.44 -1.92
C ALA A 200 -1.51 40.89 -3.32
N LYS A 201 -0.65 41.10 -4.32
CA LYS A 201 -0.84 40.64 -5.71
C LYS A 201 0.02 39.43 -6.04
N ARG A 202 1.24 39.35 -5.50
CA ARG A 202 2.12 38.19 -5.67
C ARG A 202 2.36 37.54 -4.32
N ILE A 203 1.89 36.31 -4.16
CA ILE A 203 1.88 35.60 -2.88
C ILE A 203 2.71 34.34 -3.01
N LEU A 204 3.70 34.18 -2.13
CA LEU A 204 4.52 32.99 -2.03
C LEU A 204 4.02 32.14 -0.86
N ILE A 205 3.65 30.89 -1.13
CA ILE A 205 3.36 29.90 -0.10
C ILE A 205 4.55 28.94 -0.04
N LEU A 206 5.20 28.87 1.12
CA LEU A 206 6.27 27.93 1.40
C LEU A 206 5.70 26.76 2.20
N ASP A 207 5.76 25.56 1.65
CA ASP A 207 5.49 24.31 2.37
C ASP A 207 6.37 23.22 1.75
N ASP A 208 7.45 22.85 2.43
CA ASP A 208 8.35 21.80 1.95
C ASP A 208 7.70 20.39 2.03
N PHE A 209 6.44 20.25 2.43
CA PHE A 209 5.76 18.96 2.55
C PHE A 209 6.64 17.97 3.32
N LYS A 210 7.18 18.40 4.47
CA LYS A 210 8.09 17.63 5.35
C LYS A 210 7.34 16.54 6.13
N ARG A 211 6.45 15.83 5.43
CA ARG A 211 5.53 14.80 5.89
C ARG A 211 5.46 13.67 4.85
N PRO A 212 5.06 12.44 5.24
CA PRO A 212 4.82 11.34 4.31
C PRO A 212 3.92 11.76 3.14
N PHE A 213 4.28 11.38 1.92
CA PHE A 213 3.35 11.53 0.80
C PHE A 213 2.28 10.44 0.86
N PHE A 214 1.11 10.80 1.40
CA PHE A 214 -0.12 10.04 1.22
C PHE A 214 -1.08 10.82 0.32
N ILE A 215 -1.70 10.13 -0.62
CA ILE A 215 -2.59 10.77 -1.60
C ILE A 215 -3.78 11.45 -0.90
N GLY A 216 -4.39 10.79 0.09
CA GLY A 216 -5.51 11.34 0.86
C GLY A 216 -5.13 12.63 1.60
N ASP A 217 -4.04 12.57 2.38
CA ASP A 217 -3.46 13.71 3.10
C ASP A 217 -3.13 14.87 2.15
N SER A 218 -2.60 14.55 0.96
CA SER A 218 -2.26 15.54 -0.05
C SER A 218 -3.50 16.22 -0.66
N VAL A 219 -4.60 15.48 -0.85
CA VAL A 219 -5.88 16.07 -1.28
C VAL A 219 -6.40 17.05 -0.22
N TYR A 220 -6.38 16.64 1.06
CA TYR A 220 -6.83 17.47 2.17
C TYR A 220 -5.94 18.72 2.34
N TRP A 221 -4.61 18.54 2.28
CA TRP A 221 -3.65 19.63 2.26
C TRP A 221 -3.96 20.65 1.16
N LEU A 222 -4.17 20.19 -0.08
CA LEU A 222 -4.45 21.11 -1.18
C LEU A 222 -5.77 21.87 -0.95
N ALA A 223 -6.78 21.19 -0.42
CA ALA A 223 -8.06 21.82 -0.11
C ALA A 223 -7.92 22.91 0.97
N LYS A 224 -7.05 22.71 1.97
CA LYS A 224 -6.66 23.73 2.96
C LYS A 224 -5.93 24.91 2.32
N ILE A 225 -4.97 24.66 1.44
CA ILE A 225 -4.26 25.71 0.70
C ILE A 225 -5.25 26.52 -0.15
N LYS A 226 -6.19 25.87 -0.85
CA LYS A 226 -7.26 26.54 -1.59
C LYS A 226 -8.17 27.38 -0.68
N LYS A 227 -8.53 26.87 0.50
CA LYS A 227 -9.31 27.62 1.51
C LYS A 227 -8.56 28.87 1.98
N LEU A 228 -7.26 28.77 2.27
CA LEU A 228 -6.41 29.91 2.59
C LEU A 228 -6.40 30.95 1.46
N MET A 229 -6.33 30.51 0.20
CA MET A 229 -6.39 31.40 -0.96
C MET A 229 -7.73 32.16 -1.05
N THR A 230 -8.85 31.60 -0.59
CA THR A 230 -10.15 32.31 -0.60
C THR A 230 -10.24 33.49 0.37
N ILE A 231 -9.34 33.58 1.34
CA ILE A 231 -9.23 34.71 2.26
C ILE A 231 -8.48 35.86 1.58
N LEU A 232 -7.53 35.53 0.70
CA LEU A 232 -6.68 36.49 0.01
C LEU A 232 -7.37 37.04 -1.25
N PRO A 233 -6.87 38.14 -1.85
CA PRO A 233 -7.51 38.73 -3.03
C PRO A 233 -7.60 37.74 -4.20
N ALA A 234 -8.79 37.66 -4.82
CA ALA A 234 -9.05 36.66 -5.86
C ALA A 234 -8.21 36.84 -7.14
N ASP A 235 -7.67 38.04 -7.37
CA ASP A 235 -6.83 38.38 -8.52
C ASP A 235 -5.33 38.30 -8.24
N SER A 236 -4.93 37.74 -7.10
CA SER A 236 -3.53 37.46 -6.77
C SER A 236 -2.96 36.30 -7.59
N GLU A 237 -1.67 36.37 -7.87
CA GLU A 237 -0.83 35.29 -8.34
C GLU A 237 -0.24 34.55 -7.12
N TYR A 238 -0.32 33.21 -7.12
CA TYR A 238 0.16 32.37 -6.03
C TYR A 238 1.24 31.41 -6.53
N CYS A 239 2.41 31.49 -5.91
CA CYS A 239 3.50 30.53 -6.08
C CYS A 239 3.54 29.60 -4.87
N LEU A 240 3.24 28.31 -5.04
CA LEU A 240 3.39 27.28 -4.02
C LEU A 240 4.73 26.58 -4.18
N ASN A 241 5.72 26.95 -3.37
CA ASN A 241 7.05 26.37 -3.46
C ASN A 241 7.23 25.22 -2.47
N ILE A 242 7.51 24.03 -3.01
CA ILE A 242 7.80 22.79 -2.26
C ILE A 242 9.25 22.43 -2.55
N SER A 243 10.18 22.82 -1.68
CA SER A 243 11.62 22.57 -1.96
C SER A 243 11.99 21.10 -1.79
N ASN A 244 11.21 20.31 -1.03
CA ASN A 244 11.39 18.87 -0.94
C ASN A 244 11.11 18.19 -2.28
N ARG A 245 12.18 17.78 -2.95
CA ARG A 245 12.15 17.11 -4.25
C ARG A 245 11.41 15.79 -4.23
N ALA A 246 11.44 15.05 -3.13
CA ALA A 246 10.76 13.76 -3.03
C ALA A 246 9.23 13.92 -3.04
N ALA A 247 8.71 14.97 -2.43
CA ALA A 247 7.29 15.29 -2.40
C ALA A 247 6.82 16.07 -3.64
N PHE A 248 7.70 16.87 -4.26
CA PHE A 248 7.33 17.72 -5.40
C PHE A 248 6.78 16.93 -6.59
N ASP A 249 7.52 15.92 -7.09
CA ASP A 249 7.14 15.19 -8.29
C ASP A 249 5.70 14.62 -8.25
N PRO A 250 5.28 13.87 -7.21
CA PRO A 250 3.92 13.35 -7.16
C PRO A 250 2.88 14.45 -6.99
N ILE A 251 3.15 15.47 -6.17
CA ILE A 251 2.23 16.61 -5.96
C ILE A 251 2.01 17.38 -7.26
N TYR A 252 3.10 17.72 -7.95
CA TYR A 252 3.05 18.45 -9.22
C TYR A 252 2.24 17.68 -10.26
N LYS A 253 2.54 16.39 -10.44
CA LYS A 253 1.88 15.53 -11.44
C LYS A 253 0.38 15.38 -11.20
N ILE A 254 -0.06 15.31 -9.95
CA ILE A 254 -1.47 15.11 -9.60
C ILE A 254 -2.25 16.43 -9.61
N PHE A 255 -1.67 17.50 -9.04
CA PHE A 255 -2.43 18.68 -8.64
C PHE A 255 -2.21 19.93 -9.49
N GLN A 256 -1.05 20.12 -10.15
CA GLN A 256 -0.76 21.36 -10.89
C GLN A 256 -1.84 21.66 -11.95
N LYS A 257 -2.30 20.64 -12.68
CA LYS A 257 -3.35 20.81 -13.71
C LYS A 257 -4.75 21.02 -13.12
N SER A 258 -4.95 20.73 -11.83
CA SER A 258 -6.18 21.03 -11.09
C SER A 258 -6.23 22.45 -10.54
N LEU A 259 -5.20 23.27 -10.79
CA LEU A 259 -5.06 24.62 -10.28
C LEU A 259 -5.32 25.64 -11.41
N PRO A 260 -6.03 26.75 -11.10
CA PRO A 260 -6.14 27.90 -11.99
C PRO A 260 -4.78 28.42 -12.46
N HIS A 261 -4.73 29.10 -13.62
CA HIS A 261 -3.48 29.60 -14.20
C HIS A 261 -2.71 30.61 -13.34
N ASN A 262 -3.38 31.30 -12.42
CA ASN A 262 -2.75 32.21 -11.47
C ASN A 262 -2.16 31.48 -10.25
N ILE A 263 -2.21 30.14 -10.19
CA ILE A 263 -1.64 29.34 -9.11
C ILE A 263 -0.71 28.28 -9.71
N TYR A 264 0.56 28.30 -9.32
CA TYR A 264 1.55 27.33 -9.79
C TYR A 264 2.44 26.81 -8.68
N ILE A 265 2.89 25.57 -8.85
CA ILE A 265 3.73 24.83 -7.92
C ILE A 265 5.16 24.83 -8.45
N THR A 266 6.12 25.19 -7.61
CA THR A 266 7.56 25.19 -7.95
C THR A 266 8.37 24.32 -6.99
N ASN A 267 9.53 23.87 -7.45
CA ASN A 267 10.58 23.27 -6.63
C ASN A 267 11.86 24.09 -6.83
N LYS A 268 11.89 25.28 -6.23
CA LYS A 268 13.10 26.10 -6.20
C LYS A 268 13.72 26.02 -4.81
N ASP A 269 15.04 25.93 -4.78
CA ASP A 269 15.77 26.19 -3.54
C ASP A 269 15.52 27.64 -3.12
N TRP A 270 15.45 27.91 -1.83
CA TRP A 270 15.13 29.26 -1.35
C TRP A 270 16.17 30.30 -1.77
N LYS A 271 17.44 29.90 -1.92
CA LYS A 271 18.50 30.78 -2.44
C LYS A 271 18.24 31.29 -3.87
N ASP A 272 17.43 30.54 -4.64
CA ASP A 272 17.08 30.85 -6.03
C ASP A 272 15.72 31.58 -6.12
N LEU A 273 15.05 31.82 -4.99
CA LEU A 273 13.81 32.59 -4.91
C LEU A 273 14.11 34.08 -4.72
N SER A 274 13.51 34.92 -5.57
CA SER A 274 13.56 36.37 -5.43
C SER A 274 12.46 36.85 -4.49
N PHE A 275 12.67 36.78 -3.17
CA PHE A 275 11.63 37.07 -2.17
C PHE A 275 11.00 38.48 -2.27
N LYS A 276 11.76 39.47 -2.73
CA LYS A 276 11.28 40.85 -2.91
C LYS A 276 10.19 41.01 -3.97
N GLU A 277 10.04 40.00 -4.84
CA GLU A 277 9.00 39.99 -5.86
C GLU A 277 7.61 39.67 -5.32
N TYR A 278 7.53 39.20 -4.07
CA TYR A 278 6.28 38.81 -3.43
C TYR A 278 5.86 39.85 -2.40
N ASP A 279 4.59 40.23 -2.45
CA ASP A 279 3.96 41.16 -1.52
C ASP A 279 3.67 40.51 -0.16
N LEU A 280 3.50 39.18 -0.16
CA LEU A 280 3.19 38.37 1.01
C LEU A 280 3.86 37.00 0.89
N ILE A 281 4.49 36.55 1.97
CA ILE A 281 5.01 35.20 2.12
C ILE A 281 4.24 34.47 3.23
N LEU A 282 3.66 33.33 2.92
CA LEU A 282 2.99 32.44 3.87
C LEU A 282 3.85 31.21 4.07
N CYS A 283 4.41 31.07 5.27
CA CYS A 283 5.31 29.99 5.61
C CYS A 283 4.60 28.94 6.45
N ASN A 284 4.57 27.68 6.00
CA ASN A 284 4.01 26.62 6.81
C ASN A 284 4.82 26.47 8.12
N ASN A 285 4.14 26.21 9.24
CA ASN A 285 4.74 26.16 10.57
C ASN A 285 5.93 25.19 10.66
N ASP A 286 5.90 24.06 9.94
CA ASP A 286 6.94 23.02 9.91
C ASP A 286 8.31 23.54 9.47
N ILE A 287 8.31 24.58 8.65
CA ILE A 287 9.52 25.17 8.08
C ILE A 287 9.74 26.60 8.56
N LEU A 288 8.93 27.09 9.49
CA LEU A 288 8.98 28.47 9.97
C LEU A 288 10.34 28.83 10.56
N LEU A 289 10.85 27.98 11.46
CA LEU A 289 12.18 28.14 12.05
C LEU A 289 13.27 28.16 10.97
N LYS A 290 13.22 27.18 10.04
CA LYS A 290 14.16 27.06 8.93
C LYS A 290 14.13 28.34 8.06
N PHE A 291 12.95 28.84 7.74
CA PHE A 291 12.75 30.04 6.92
C PHE A 291 13.20 31.32 7.61
N TYR A 292 12.90 31.46 8.90
CA TYR A 292 13.34 32.61 9.69
C TYR A 292 14.87 32.69 9.74
N HIS A 293 15.54 31.58 10.03
CA HIS A 293 17.01 31.52 10.01
C HIS A 293 17.58 31.88 8.64
N PHE A 294 16.95 31.42 7.57
CA PHE A 294 17.35 31.77 6.21
C PHE A 294 17.32 33.31 5.97
N ILE A 295 16.26 34.01 6.40
CA ILE A 295 16.14 35.47 6.25
C ILE A 295 17.15 36.23 7.13
N VAL A 296 17.32 35.83 8.40
CA VAL A 296 18.21 36.53 9.35
C VAL A 296 19.66 36.41 8.90
N VAL A 297 20.07 35.23 8.44
CA VAL A 297 21.45 34.98 8.03
C VAL A 297 21.75 35.65 6.69
N ALA A 298 20.78 35.69 5.77
CA ALA A 298 20.87 36.52 4.57
C ALA A 298 21.15 38.00 4.90
N SER A 299 20.62 38.47 6.03
CA SER A 299 20.79 39.84 6.51
C SER A 299 22.11 40.10 7.26
N ALA A 300 22.83 39.04 7.66
CA ALA A 300 24.08 39.10 8.43
C ALA A 300 25.37 38.91 7.60
N GLY A 301 25.26 38.73 6.27
CA GLY A 301 26.42 38.66 5.36
C GLY A 301 27.25 37.36 5.46
N HIS A 302 26.65 36.26 5.91
CA HIS A 302 27.31 34.95 6.06
C HIS A 302 27.78 34.38 4.70
N PRO A 303 28.84 33.55 4.62
CA PRO A 303 29.33 32.99 3.35
C PRO A 303 28.30 32.16 2.55
N ASN A 304 27.33 31.56 3.25
CA ASN A 304 26.19 30.83 2.68
C ASN A 304 24.91 31.69 2.58
N ALA A 305 24.99 32.99 2.89
CA ALA A 305 23.91 33.93 2.63
C ALA A 305 23.70 34.10 1.12
N ILE A 306 22.49 34.45 0.70
CA ILE A 306 22.26 34.94 -0.67
C ILE A 306 23.27 36.06 -0.91
N ALA A 307 24.18 35.85 -1.85
CA ALA A 307 25.09 36.87 -2.31
C ALA A 307 24.26 37.97 -2.99
N ASN A 308 23.72 38.92 -2.21
CA ASN A 308 23.60 40.35 -2.52
C ASN A 308 22.48 41.12 -1.80
N GLU A 309 21.62 40.55 -0.97
CA GLU A 309 20.46 41.33 -0.50
C GLU A 309 20.16 41.24 0.99
N ASN A 310 20.23 42.40 1.67
CA ASN A 310 19.75 42.59 3.02
C ASN A 310 18.21 42.50 3.03
N LEU A 311 17.66 41.31 3.26
CA LEU A 311 16.22 41.02 3.26
C LEU A 311 15.51 41.56 4.52
N SER A 312 16.27 41.94 5.56
CA SER A 312 15.71 42.47 6.81
C SER A 312 14.94 43.77 6.60
N GLY A 313 13.66 43.76 6.98
CA GLY A 313 12.81 44.96 7.03
C GLY A 313 11.98 45.29 5.78
N GLN A 314 12.00 44.44 4.74
CA GLN A 314 11.25 44.67 3.49
C GLN A 314 10.20 43.60 3.16
N LEU A 315 10.28 42.40 3.75
CA LEU A 315 9.44 41.25 3.39
C LEU A 315 8.28 41.07 4.36
N VAL A 316 7.02 41.16 3.92
CA VAL A 316 5.89 40.75 4.76
C VAL A 316 5.79 39.23 4.76
N PHE A 317 5.80 38.62 5.95
CA PHE A 317 5.59 37.18 6.07
C PHE A 317 4.78 36.77 7.31
N TYR A 318 3.97 35.74 7.16
CA TYR A 318 3.21 35.12 8.24
C TYR A 318 3.40 33.61 8.23
N SER A 319 3.20 32.98 9.38
CA SER A 319 3.10 31.54 9.49
C SER A 319 1.66 31.06 9.29
N PHE A 320 1.48 29.82 8.87
CA PHE A 320 0.18 29.16 8.86
C PHE A 320 0.36 27.66 9.11
N SER A 321 -0.73 26.99 9.52
CA SER A 321 -0.75 25.52 9.58
C SER A 321 -1.53 24.96 8.39
N ALA A 322 -0.89 24.04 7.68
CA ALA A 322 -1.43 23.35 6.53
C ALA A 322 -2.39 22.20 6.89
N MET A 323 -2.35 21.69 8.13
CA MET A 323 -3.11 20.52 8.59
C MET A 323 -4.15 20.86 9.67
N ASP A 324 -3.80 21.76 10.60
CA ASP A 324 -4.66 22.17 11.71
C ASP A 324 -5.11 23.63 11.55
N GLU A 325 -6.40 23.90 11.72
CA GLU A 325 -6.92 25.29 11.75
C GLU A 325 -6.72 25.96 13.13
N ARG A 326 -6.05 25.28 14.06
CA ARG A 326 -5.72 25.86 15.36
C ARG A 326 -4.35 26.55 15.27
N PRO A 327 -4.19 27.73 15.88
CA PRO A 327 -2.89 28.38 15.97
C PRO A 327 -1.93 27.45 16.72
N VAL A 328 -0.88 27.00 16.04
CA VAL A 328 0.16 26.12 16.62
C VAL A 328 1.30 26.96 17.23
N SER A 329 1.38 28.26 16.93
CA SER A 329 2.37 29.17 17.54
C SER A 329 1.80 29.91 18.74
N THR A 330 2.51 29.88 19.85
CA THR A 330 2.20 30.63 21.08
C THR A 330 2.41 32.15 20.94
N LYS A 331 3.05 32.61 19.85
CA LYS A 331 3.19 34.04 19.52
C LYS A 331 2.15 34.49 18.49
N ALA A 332 1.09 35.14 18.98
CA ALA A 332 -0.03 35.68 18.19
C ALA A 332 0.39 36.62 17.02
N THR A 333 1.63 37.11 17.01
CA THR A 333 2.18 38.04 16.01
C THR A 333 2.63 37.38 14.70
N MET A 334 2.75 36.04 14.66
CA MET A 334 3.23 35.32 13.46
C MET A 334 2.12 34.58 12.69
N ASP A 335 1.10 34.07 13.38
CA ASP A 335 0.03 33.32 12.74
C ASP A 335 -0.84 34.20 11.83
N PHE A 336 -0.97 33.82 10.56
CA PHE A 336 -1.72 34.56 9.56
C PHE A 336 -3.19 34.71 9.96
N TYR A 337 -3.83 33.63 10.43
CA TYR A 337 -5.25 33.65 10.76
C TYR A 337 -5.53 34.58 11.94
N THR A 338 -4.70 34.53 12.98
CA THR A 338 -4.79 35.38 14.16
C THR A 338 -4.62 36.86 13.77
N ASN A 339 -3.63 37.20 12.94
CA ASN A 339 -3.39 38.58 12.52
C ASN A 339 -4.46 39.11 11.54
N ALA A 340 -4.85 38.31 10.56
CA ALA A 340 -5.90 38.67 9.61
C ALA A 340 -7.24 38.92 10.33
N CYS A 341 -7.51 38.21 11.43
CA CYS A 341 -8.70 38.43 12.27
C CYS A 341 -8.75 39.79 12.97
N TYR A 342 -7.63 40.53 13.09
CA TYR A 342 -7.59 41.85 13.72
C TYR A 342 -7.61 43.02 12.73
N HIS A 343 -7.54 42.76 11.42
CA HIS A 343 -7.62 43.82 10.43
C HIS A 343 -9.09 44.24 10.19
N PRO A 344 -9.46 45.53 10.38
CA PRO A 344 -10.81 46.00 10.14
C PRO A 344 -11.23 45.73 8.69
N GLY A 345 -12.34 45.02 8.48
CA GLY A 345 -12.86 44.62 7.16
C GLY A 345 -12.54 43.19 6.73
N TYR A 346 -11.51 42.56 7.31
CA TYR A 346 -11.15 41.16 7.07
C TYR A 346 -11.63 40.23 8.19
N SER A 347 -11.80 40.73 9.41
CA SER A 347 -12.15 39.93 10.59
C SER A 347 -13.34 39.01 10.40
N ASP A 348 -14.43 39.54 9.83
CA ASP A 348 -15.68 38.79 9.69
C ASP A 348 -15.59 37.81 8.50
N GLN A 349 -14.97 38.24 7.39
CA GLN A 349 -14.70 37.38 6.23
C GLN A 349 -13.80 36.20 6.62
N VAL A 350 -12.71 36.44 7.34
CA VAL A 350 -11.77 35.41 7.80
C VAL A 350 -12.47 34.45 8.75
N LYS A 351 -13.23 34.94 9.74
CA LYS A 351 -13.99 34.09 10.67
C LYS A 351 -15.04 33.24 9.96
N THR A 352 -15.78 33.81 9.01
CA THR A 352 -16.75 33.08 8.19
C THR A 352 -16.05 32.01 7.36
N LYS A 353 -14.98 32.37 6.64
CA LYS A 353 -14.23 31.41 5.81
C LYS A 353 -13.56 30.31 6.62
N LEU A 354 -13.05 30.61 7.82
CA LEU A 354 -12.52 29.58 8.71
C LEU A 354 -13.59 28.61 9.19
N GLY A 355 -14.82 29.09 9.42
CA GLY A 355 -15.97 28.26 9.81
C GLY A 355 -16.58 27.43 8.68
N GLU A 356 -16.24 27.68 7.41
CA GLU A 356 -16.72 26.88 6.27
C GLU A 356 -16.05 25.50 6.24
N GLU A 357 -16.83 24.47 5.93
CA GLU A 357 -16.30 23.13 5.68
C GLU A 357 -15.39 23.11 4.44
N ILE A 358 -14.39 22.24 4.47
CA ILE A 358 -13.41 22.14 3.38
C ILE A 358 -13.99 21.22 2.31
N MET A 359 -14.20 21.78 1.13
CA MET A 359 -14.60 21.00 -0.03
C MET A 359 -13.37 20.61 -0.86
N ASN A 360 -13.15 19.30 -0.98
CA ASN A 360 -12.16 18.73 -1.88
C ASN A 360 -12.62 18.93 -3.33
N THR A 361 -11.87 19.68 -4.13
CA THR A 361 -12.18 19.88 -5.56
C THR A 361 -10.95 19.70 -6.43
N LEU A 362 -11.05 18.86 -7.45
CA LEU A 362 -9.99 18.55 -8.40
C LEU A 362 -10.54 18.67 -9.82
N SER A 363 -10.13 19.72 -10.54
CA SER A 363 -10.51 19.92 -11.94
C SER A 363 -9.63 19.10 -12.88
N LEU A 364 -10.21 18.68 -14.00
CA LEU A 364 -9.49 18.12 -15.13
C LEU A 364 -9.62 19.04 -16.34
N LEU A 365 -8.64 18.97 -17.23
CA LEU A 365 -8.63 19.75 -18.46
C LEU A 365 -9.54 19.10 -19.53
N PRO A 366 -10.14 19.86 -20.45
CA PRO A 366 -10.98 19.32 -21.53
C PRO A 366 -10.33 18.17 -22.31
N GLU A 367 -9.04 18.28 -22.61
CA GLU A 367 -8.26 17.24 -23.29
C GLU A 367 -8.04 15.97 -22.46
N GLU A 368 -8.05 16.07 -21.13
CA GLU A 368 -7.95 14.92 -20.21
C GLU A 368 -9.25 14.10 -20.21
N HIS A 369 -10.39 14.77 -20.32
CA HIS A 369 -11.69 14.11 -20.51
C HIS A 369 -11.76 13.37 -21.86
N LEU A 370 -11.26 13.99 -22.93
CA LEU A 370 -11.22 13.37 -24.26
C LEU A 370 -10.30 12.15 -24.26
N TRP A 371 -9.11 12.29 -23.65
CA TRP A 371 -8.16 11.18 -23.49
C TRP A 371 -8.80 9.98 -22.78
N ALA A 372 -9.55 10.21 -21.69
CA ALA A 372 -10.21 9.12 -20.97
C ALA A 372 -11.22 8.36 -21.84
N LYS A 373 -12.02 9.10 -22.61
CA LYS A 373 -12.99 8.51 -23.54
C LYS A 373 -12.30 7.66 -24.60
N ASP A 374 -11.24 8.19 -25.20
CA ASP A 374 -10.47 7.49 -26.25
C ASP A 374 -9.77 6.24 -25.70
N TRP A 375 -9.19 6.35 -24.49
CA TRP A 375 -8.55 5.21 -23.82
C TRP A 375 -9.55 4.08 -23.55
N LEU A 376 -10.74 4.39 -23.03
CA LEU A 376 -11.79 3.40 -22.77
C LEU A 376 -12.27 2.72 -24.05
N VAL A 377 -12.49 3.49 -25.12
CA VAL A 377 -12.90 2.95 -26.44
C VAL A 377 -11.81 2.05 -27.02
N SER A 378 -10.53 2.45 -26.91
CA SER A 378 -9.40 1.64 -27.39
C SER A 378 -9.25 0.33 -26.61
N ASN A 379 -9.74 0.28 -25.37
CA ASN A 379 -9.81 -0.92 -24.53
C ASN A 379 -11.15 -1.68 -24.66
N GLY A 380 -11.90 -1.43 -25.74
CA GLY A 380 -13.09 -2.21 -26.11
C GLY A 380 -14.39 -1.81 -25.41
N ILE A 381 -14.42 -0.70 -24.67
CA ILE A 381 -15.66 -0.18 -24.06
C ILE A 381 -16.57 0.44 -25.12
N LYS A 382 -17.82 -0.03 -25.17
CA LYS A 382 -18.85 0.48 -26.07
C LYS A 382 -19.67 1.60 -25.43
N GLU A 383 -20.45 2.31 -26.23
CA GLU A 383 -21.36 3.35 -25.73
C GLU A 383 -22.46 2.77 -24.81
N SER A 384 -22.91 1.54 -25.09
CA SER A 384 -23.93 0.83 -24.31
C SER A 384 -23.39 0.18 -23.03
N ASP A 385 -22.07 0.11 -22.86
CA ASP A 385 -21.47 -0.49 -21.68
C ASP A 385 -21.59 0.46 -20.48
N ARG A 386 -21.67 -0.13 -19.29
CA ARG A 386 -21.65 0.57 -18.00
C ARG A 386 -20.42 0.15 -17.21
N LEU A 387 -19.75 1.10 -16.59
CA LEU A 387 -18.47 0.93 -15.92
C LEU A 387 -18.63 0.91 -14.40
N ILE A 388 -18.08 -0.13 -13.77
CA ILE A 388 -17.85 -0.17 -12.33
C ILE A 388 -16.33 -0.12 -12.12
N VAL A 389 -15.86 0.92 -11.44
CA VAL A 389 -14.44 1.04 -11.10
C VAL A 389 -14.19 0.36 -9.77
N LEU A 390 -13.32 -0.65 -9.75
CA LEU A 390 -12.89 -1.34 -8.54
C LEU A 390 -11.47 -0.91 -8.20
N LEU A 391 -11.30 -0.29 -7.04
CA LEU A 391 -9.99 0.04 -6.49
C LEU A 391 -9.52 -1.14 -5.62
N HIS A 392 -8.37 -1.73 -5.96
CA HIS A 392 -7.80 -2.86 -5.21
C HIS A 392 -6.38 -2.54 -4.74
N ASP A 393 -6.23 -1.40 -4.06
CA ASP A 393 -4.97 -1.00 -3.45
C ASP A 393 -5.13 0.02 -2.32
N ALA A 394 -4.24 -0.04 -1.33
CA ALA A 394 -4.21 0.85 -0.18
C ALA A 394 -2.82 0.86 0.49
N SER A 395 -2.62 1.78 1.43
CA SER A 395 -1.34 1.91 2.15
C SER A 395 -0.97 0.68 3.01
N SER A 396 -1.91 -0.23 3.27
CA SER A 396 -1.62 -1.50 3.94
C SER A 396 -2.56 -2.62 3.47
N LYS A 397 -2.07 -3.86 3.54
CA LYS A 397 -2.81 -5.06 3.12
C LYS A 397 -4.09 -5.30 3.93
N ASP A 398 -4.14 -4.88 5.18
CA ASP A 398 -5.30 -5.06 6.07
C ASP A 398 -6.50 -4.18 5.65
N LYS A 399 -6.25 -3.15 4.84
CA LYS A 399 -7.29 -2.26 4.30
C LYS A 399 -7.99 -2.87 3.07
N VAL A 400 -7.37 -3.83 2.39
CA VAL A 400 -7.82 -4.36 1.09
C VAL A 400 -8.34 -5.78 1.28
N ILE A 401 -9.51 -6.09 0.71
CA ILE A 401 -10.08 -7.45 0.70
C ILE A 401 -9.12 -8.45 0.04
N TYR A 402 -9.30 -9.75 0.32
CA TYR A 402 -8.51 -10.79 -0.34
C TYR A 402 -8.74 -10.85 -1.86
N ASP A 403 -7.73 -11.28 -2.61
CA ASP A 403 -7.79 -11.43 -4.07
C ASP A 403 -8.94 -12.39 -4.48
N LEU A 404 -9.16 -13.46 -3.70
CA LEU A 404 -10.28 -14.38 -3.92
C LEU A 404 -11.63 -13.70 -3.69
N THR A 405 -11.75 -12.90 -2.63
CA THR A 405 -12.96 -12.11 -2.37
C THR A 405 -13.23 -11.13 -3.50
N LEU A 406 -12.21 -10.43 -4.00
CA LEU A 406 -12.33 -9.54 -5.16
C LEU A 406 -12.85 -10.29 -6.38
N PHE A 407 -12.28 -11.46 -6.70
CA PHE A 407 -12.73 -12.28 -7.82
C PHE A 407 -14.20 -12.71 -7.68
N GLN A 408 -14.62 -13.18 -6.50
CA GLN A 408 -16.02 -13.53 -6.24
C GLN A 408 -16.95 -12.32 -6.37
N PHE A 409 -16.51 -11.15 -5.89
CA PHE A 409 -17.28 -9.91 -6.00
C PHE A 409 -17.41 -9.46 -7.46
N ILE A 410 -16.33 -9.55 -8.25
CA ILE A 410 -16.33 -9.34 -9.70
C ILE A 410 -17.36 -10.25 -10.37
N ARG A 411 -17.39 -11.55 -10.06
CA ARG A 411 -18.39 -12.49 -10.61
C ARG A 411 -19.82 -12.06 -10.30
N LYS A 412 -20.11 -11.67 -9.06
CA LYS A 412 -21.46 -11.23 -8.66
C LYS A 412 -21.88 -9.95 -9.40
N LEU A 413 -20.98 -8.96 -9.52
CA LEU A 413 -21.24 -7.73 -10.29
C LEU A 413 -21.42 -8.00 -11.79
N SER A 414 -20.54 -8.81 -12.40
CA SER A 414 -20.64 -9.21 -13.81
C SER A 414 -21.92 -10.00 -14.10
N GLY A 415 -22.46 -10.70 -13.10
CA GLY A 415 -23.72 -11.44 -13.19
C GLY A 415 -24.98 -10.56 -13.26
N LEU A 416 -24.90 -9.29 -12.87
CA LEU A 416 -26.06 -8.38 -12.87
C LEU A 416 -26.52 -8.04 -14.30
N SER A 417 -25.59 -7.80 -15.24
CA SER A 417 -25.90 -7.49 -16.63
C SER A 417 -24.71 -7.71 -17.55
N LYS A 418 -24.98 -8.12 -18.81
CA LYS A 418 -23.95 -8.36 -19.84
C LYS A 418 -23.23 -7.09 -20.32
N ASN A 419 -23.81 -5.92 -20.04
CA ASN A 419 -23.27 -4.61 -20.42
C ASN A 419 -22.32 -4.05 -19.36
N ILE A 420 -22.17 -4.71 -18.21
CA ILE A 420 -21.25 -4.26 -17.16
C ILE A 420 -19.81 -4.59 -17.58
N ARG A 421 -18.96 -3.59 -17.45
CA ARG A 421 -17.50 -3.66 -17.59
C ARG A 421 -16.88 -3.24 -16.27
N ILE A 422 -15.86 -3.95 -15.84
CA ILE A 422 -15.19 -3.69 -14.57
C ILE A 422 -13.83 -3.09 -14.86
N LEU A 423 -13.60 -1.86 -14.44
CA LEU A 423 -12.28 -1.22 -14.51
C LEU A 423 -11.54 -1.50 -13.21
N LEU A 424 -10.57 -2.40 -13.23
CA LEU A 424 -9.78 -2.78 -12.05
C LEU A 424 -8.52 -1.90 -11.96
N VAL A 425 -8.41 -1.13 -10.87
CA VAL A 425 -7.30 -0.22 -10.60
C VAL A 425 -6.45 -0.77 -9.47
N THR A 426 -5.15 -0.95 -9.74
CA THR A 426 -4.12 -1.41 -8.79
C THR A 426 -2.87 -0.53 -8.92
N SER A 427 -2.07 -0.39 -7.85
CA SER A 427 -0.79 0.37 -7.92
C SER A 427 0.34 -0.42 -8.57
N LYS A 428 0.21 -1.76 -8.60
CA LYS A 428 1.14 -2.69 -9.24
C LYS A 428 0.45 -3.39 -10.39
N LYS A 429 1.25 -3.83 -11.37
CA LYS A 429 0.74 -4.65 -12.46
C LYS A 429 0.15 -5.93 -11.90
N VAL A 430 -1.04 -6.28 -12.37
CA VAL A 430 -1.69 -7.54 -12.00
C VAL A 430 -0.81 -8.73 -12.38
N SER A 431 -0.05 -8.63 -13.48
CA SER A 431 0.92 -9.65 -13.91
C SER A 431 1.99 -10.00 -12.87
N ASP A 432 2.29 -9.09 -11.95
CA ASP A 432 3.33 -9.28 -10.94
C ASP A 432 2.79 -10.07 -9.72
N ASN A 433 1.46 -10.19 -9.59
CA ASN A 433 0.79 -11.06 -8.63
C ASN A 433 0.24 -12.30 -9.36
N ILE A 434 1.00 -13.40 -9.31
CA ILE A 434 0.68 -14.66 -10.01
C ILE A 434 -0.76 -15.10 -9.72
N TRP A 435 -1.16 -15.09 -8.45
CA TRP A 435 -2.49 -15.55 -8.02
C TRP A 435 -3.62 -14.66 -8.55
N LEU A 436 -3.51 -13.34 -8.39
CA LEU A 436 -4.52 -12.41 -8.90
C LEU A 436 -4.59 -12.46 -10.44
N ASN A 437 -3.45 -12.56 -11.12
CA ASN A 437 -3.39 -12.70 -12.57
C ASN A 437 -4.09 -13.99 -13.05
N GLU A 438 -3.91 -15.11 -12.35
CA GLU A 438 -4.61 -16.36 -12.65
C GLU A 438 -6.13 -16.22 -12.46
N LEU A 439 -6.58 -15.59 -11.37
CA LEU A 439 -8.00 -15.36 -11.13
C LEU A 439 -8.65 -14.46 -12.19
N ILE A 440 -8.00 -13.34 -12.54
CA ILE A 440 -8.56 -12.36 -13.48
C ILE A 440 -8.52 -12.85 -14.94
N ARG A 441 -7.65 -13.80 -15.29
CA ARG A 441 -7.63 -14.41 -16.64
C ARG A 441 -8.74 -15.43 -16.87
N ARG A 442 -9.48 -15.81 -15.83
CA ARG A 442 -10.61 -16.73 -15.95
C ARG A 442 -11.72 -16.13 -16.81
N ARG A 443 -12.47 -16.99 -17.50
CA ARG A 443 -13.51 -16.58 -18.45
C ARG A 443 -14.59 -15.70 -17.81
N GLU A 444 -14.84 -15.90 -16.52
CA GLU A 444 -15.80 -15.14 -15.72
C GLU A 444 -15.39 -13.68 -15.50
N CYS A 445 -14.11 -13.36 -15.71
CA CYS A 445 -13.55 -12.01 -15.66
C CYS A 445 -13.31 -11.42 -17.07
N ALA A 446 -13.88 -11.99 -18.13
CA ALA A 446 -13.69 -11.50 -19.50
C ALA A 446 -14.19 -10.06 -19.74
N ASN A 447 -14.96 -9.48 -18.82
CA ASN A 447 -15.42 -8.09 -18.85
C ASN A 447 -14.58 -7.14 -17.96
N VAL A 448 -13.48 -7.63 -17.37
CA VAL A 448 -12.54 -6.83 -16.58
C VAL A 448 -11.51 -6.19 -17.50
N ILE A 449 -11.25 -4.90 -17.28
CA ILE A 449 -10.24 -4.10 -17.95
C ILE A 449 -9.26 -3.60 -16.90
N LEU A 450 -7.97 -3.77 -17.18
CA LEU A 450 -6.90 -3.43 -16.26
C LEU A 450 -6.44 -1.98 -16.46
N ALA A 451 -6.42 -1.22 -15.37
CA ALA A 451 -5.85 0.13 -15.28
C ALA A 451 -4.58 0.14 -14.42
N ASP A 452 -3.84 -0.97 -14.42
CA ASP A 452 -2.70 -1.28 -13.53
C ASP A 452 -1.35 -0.70 -14.00
N THR A 453 -1.37 0.00 -15.14
CA THR A 453 -0.20 0.69 -15.72
C THR A 453 -0.38 2.21 -15.82
N LEU A 454 -1.55 2.71 -15.44
CA LEU A 454 -1.89 4.12 -15.54
C LEU A 454 -1.31 4.93 -14.38
N SER A 455 -0.92 6.16 -14.66
CA SER A 455 -0.59 7.13 -13.63
C SER A 455 -1.84 7.54 -12.84
N LEU A 456 -1.64 8.07 -11.63
CA LEU A 456 -2.75 8.57 -10.79
C LEU A 456 -3.60 9.61 -11.51
N ARG A 457 -2.99 10.50 -12.30
CA ARG A 457 -3.72 11.51 -13.07
C ARG A 457 -4.58 10.87 -14.17
N GLU A 458 -4.05 9.87 -14.87
CA GLU A 458 -4.81 9.13 -15.89
C GLU A 458 -6.00 8.39 -15.28
N VAL A 459 -5.82 7.74 -14.11
CA VAL A 459 -6.94 7.13 -13.36
C VAL A 459 -8.01 8.16 -13.01
N MET A 460 -7.63 9.36 -12.56
CA MET A 460 -8.59 10.44 -12.30
C MET A 460 -9.41 10.80 -13.55
N CYS A 461 -8.80 10.78 -14.74
CA CYS A 461 -9.48 11.08 -15.99
C CYS A 461 -10.58 10.06 -16.29
N LEU A 462 -10.32 8.78 -16.01
CA LEU A 462 -11.30 7.69 -16.24
C LEU A 462 -12.57 7.85 -15.38
N TYR A 463 -12.48 8.49 -14.21
CA TYR A 463 -13.67 8.79 -13.40
C TYR A 463 -14.67 9.72 -14.11
N THR A 464 -14.22 10.50 -15.08
CA THR A 464 -15.09 11.52 -15.69
C THR A 464 -15.97 11.01 -16.81
N ASP A 465 -15.81 9.74 -17.19
CA ASP A 465 -16.63 9.14 -18.24
C ASP A 465 -18.06 8.90 -17.75
N GLN A 466 -19.04 9.34 -18.54
CA GLN A 466 -20.48 9.22 -18.24
C GLN A 466 -20.98 7.78 -18.07
N ARG A 467 -20.20 6.78 -18.48
CA ARG A 467 -20.51 5.36 -18.32
C ARG A 467 -20.19 4.85 -16.92
N VAL A 468 -19.44 5.58 -16.10
CA VAL A 468 -19.10 5.18 -14.73
C VAL A 468 -20.33 5.28 -13.83
N ASP A 469 -20.75 4.13 -13.29
CA ASP A 469 -21.90 3.99 -12.39
C ASP A 469 -21.49 3.89 -10.92
N ALA A 470 -20.29 3.36 -10.65
CA ALA A 470 -19.76 3.26 -9.30
C ALA A 470 -18.23 3.28 -9.26
N VAL A 471 -17.70 3.77 -8.14
CA VAL A 471 -16.31 3.59 -7.72
C VAL A 471 -16.35 2.91 -6.36
N ILE A 472 -15.84 1.68 -6.28
CA ILE A 472 -15.91 0.83 -5.08
C ILE A 472 -14.49 0.42 -4.70
N GLY A 473 -14.12 0.55 -3.42
CA GLY A 473 -12.77 0.21 -2.99
C GLY A 473 -12.50 0.34 -1.50
N PRO A 474 -11.27 0.07 -1.06
CA PRO A 474 -10.86 0.26 0.32
C PRO A 474 -10.79 1.74 0.69
N CYS A 475 -10.70 2.03 1.98
CA CYS A 475 -10.30 3.35 2.49
C CYS A 475 -8.90 3.69 1.97
N THR A 476 -8.84 4.47 0.89
CA THR A 476 -7.63 4.74 0.11
C THR A 476 -7.63 6.14 -0.49
N GLY A 477 -6.43 6.65 -0.79
CA GLY A 477 -6.25 7.95 -1.42
C GLY A 477 -6.89 8.06 -2.82
N LEU A 478 -6.99 6.96 -3.56
CA LEU A 478 -7.69 6.93 -4.86
C LEU A 478 -9.18 7.30 -4.72
N MET A 479 -9.82 6.97 -3.58
CA MET A 479 -11.20 7.37 -3.31
C MET A 479 -11.31 8.86 -3.01
N HIS A 480 -10.34 9.47 -2.30
CA HIS A 480 -10.29 10.92 -2.12
C HIS A 480 -10.09 11.67 -3.44
N LEU A 481 -9.31 11.10 -4.38
CA LEU A 481 -9.19 11.65 -5.73
C LEU A 481 -10.55 11.58 -6.47
N ALA A 482 -11.26 10.45 -6.39
CA ALA A 482 -12.58 10.30 -7.00
C ALA A 482 -13.58 11.33 -6.42
N GLU A 483 -13.66 11.45 -5.10
CA GLU A 483 -14.49 12.46 -4.42
C GLU A 483 -14.17 13.87 -4.92
N GLY A 484 -12.88 14.23 -4.98
CA GLY A 484 -12.45 15.56 -5.43
C GLY A 484 -12.85 15.87 -6.87
N VAL A 485 -12.77 14.88 -7.76
CA VAL A 485 -13.17 15.00 -9.17
C VAL A 485 -14.69 15.18 -9.28
N TYR A 486 -15.49 14.30 -8.65
CA TYR A 486 -16.96 14.41 -8.75
C TYR A 486 -17.51 15.64 -8.05
N THR A 487 -16.90 16.09 -6.94
CA THR A 487 -17.27 17.35 -6.29
C THR A 487 -17.06 18.53 -7.24
N HIS A 488 -15.95 18.54 -8.00
CA HIS A 488 -15.73 19.57 -9.01
C HIS A 488 -16.78 19.51 -10.12
N LEU A 489 -17.07 18.33 -10.68
CA LEU A 489 -18.06 18.16 -11.74
C LEU A 489 -19.46 18.63 -11.32
N LEU A 490 -19.88 18.32 -10.08
CA LEU A 490 -21.15 18.78 -9.52
C LEU A 490 -21.19 20.29 -9.33
N ASN A 491 -20.12 20.87 -8.76
CA ASN A 491 -20.04 22.32 -8.55
C ASN A 491 -20.08 23.11 -9.86
N GLN A 492 -19.55 22.54 -10.95
CA GLN A 492 -19.60 23.11 -12.29
C GLN A 492 -20.86 22.75 -13.08
N GLN A 493 -21.80 21.98 -12.48
CA GLN A 493 -23.03 21.50 -13.13
C GLN A 493 -22.76 20.68 -14.40
N LEU A 494 -21.60 20.04 -14.49
CA LEU A 494 -21.20 19.17 -15.61
C LEU A 494 -21.85 17.79 -15.53
N ILE A 495 -22.25 17.38 -14.32
CA ILE A 495 -23.05 16.18 -14.07
C ILE A 495 -24.24 16.53 -13.18
N VAL A 496 -25.34 15.80 -13.34
CA VAL A 496 -26.56 15.97 -12.51
C VAL A 496 -26.52 15.07 -11.28
N LYS A 497 -26.02 13.85 -11.44
CA LYS A 497 -25.91 12.83 -10.38
C LYS A 497 -24.52 12.20 -10.44
N PRO A 498 -23.79 12.10 -9.33
CA PRO A 498 -22.53 11.37 -9.29
C PRO A 498 -22.78 9.85 -9.27
N PRO A 499 -21.79 9.03 -9.66
CA PRO A 499 -21.86 7.60 -9.45
C PRO A 499 -21.83 7.25 -7.96
N LEU A 500 -22.14 5.99 -7.64
CA LEU A 500 -22.02 5.48 -6.28
C LEU A 500 -20.53 5.42 -5.88
N LEU A 501 -20.11 6.29 -4.96
CA LEU A 501 -18.78 6.25 -4.37
C LEU A 501 -18.85 5.49 -3.04
N LEU A 502 -18.32 4.27 -3.03
CA LEU A 502 -18.41 3.36 -1.89
C LEU A 502 -17.02 2.95 -1.41
N THR A 503 -16.66 3.32 -0.20
CA THR A 503 -15.40 2.90 0.43
C THR A 503 -15.68 1.91 1.55
N TYR A 504 -14.88 0.85 1.67
CA TYR A 504 -14.92 -0.03 2.83
C TYR A 504 -13.71 0.19 3.73
N ALA A 505 -13.93 0.14 5.04
CA ALA A 505 -12.96 0.39 6.08
C ALA A 505 -13.11 -0.63 7.22
N GLY A 506 -12.12 -0.68 8.09
CA GLY A 506 -12.10 -1.58 9.22
C GLY A 506 -10.93 -1.27 10.14
N LYS A 507 -10.67 -2.17 11.09
CA LYS A 507 -9.54 -2.07 11.99
C LYS A 507 -8.22 -2.03 11.22
N GLN A 508 -7.31 -1.16 11.63
CA GLN A 508 -5.98 -1.06 11.04
C GLN A 508 -4.93 -1.44 12.07
N VAL A 509 -4.26 -2.58 11.84
CA VAL A 509 -3.26 -3.14 12.76
C VAL A 509 -1.95 -2.31 12.83
N PRO A 510 -1.50 -1.59 11.78
CA PRO A 510 -0.29 -0.77 11.87
C PRO A 510 -0.49 0.60 12.55
N GLU A 511 -1.71 1.15 12.51
CA GLU A 511 -2.00 2.53 12.94
C GLU A 511 -2.53 2.55 14.38
N ARG A 512 -1.77 3.13 15.31
CA ARG A 512 -2.09 3.11 16.76
C ARG A 512 -3.40 3.81 17.14
N ARG A 513 -3.98 4.65 16.26
CA ARG A 513 -5.22 5.43 16.49
C ARG A 513 -6.07 5.72 15.23
N TYR A 514 -6.30 4.71 14.39
CA TYR A 514 -7.15 4.88 13.20
C TYR A 514 -8.65 4.90 13.55
N HIS A 515 -9.39 5.88 13.04
CA HIS A 515 -10.85 5.86 13.00
C HIS A 515 -11.36 6.42 11.65
N PRO A 516 -12.31 5.79 10.94
CA PRO A 516 -12.78 6.26 9.63
C PRO A 516 -13.28 7.72 9.60
N ASN A 517 -13.90 8.19 10.69
CA ASN A 517 -14.26 9.61 10.89
C ASN A 517 -13.11 10.61 10.70
N GLN A 518 -11.84 10.22 10.84
CA GLN A 518 -10.71 11.13 10.60
C GLN A 518 -10.64 11.56 9.12
N TRP A 519 -11.11 10.71 8.21
CA TRP A 519 -10.97 10.90 6.76
C TRP A 519 -12.30 11.15 6.05
N TRP A 520 -13.38 10.50 6.51
CA TRP A 520 -14.66 10.49 5.81
C TRP A 520 -15.76 11.28 6.52
N LYS A 521 -15.52 11.80 7.74
CA LYS A 521 -16.51 12.64 8.43
C LYS A 521 -16.74 13.92 7.64
N GLY A 522 -18.00 14.20 7.33
CA GLY A 522 -18.38 15.35 6.51
C GLY A 522 -18.27 15.09 4.99
N SER A 523 -17.82 13.91 4.56
CA SER A 523 -17.93 13.54 3.15
C SER A 523 -19.40 13.40 2.74
N TYR A 524 -19.83 14.21 1.78
CA TYR A 524 -21.21 14.22 1.28
C TYR A 524 -21.43 13.17 0.19
N LEU A 525 -20.38 12.84 -0.57
CA LEU A 525 -20.45 11.96 -1.74
C LEU A 525 -20.07 10.51 -1.41
N VAL A 526 -19.06 10.30 -0.57
CA VAL A 526 -18.55 8.94 -0.30
C VAL A 526 -19.38 8.27 0.79
N ARG A 527 -19.81 7.04 0.52
CA ARG A 527 -20.44 6.16 1.49
C ARG A 527 -19.38 5.25 2.08
N CYS A 528 -19.02 5.48 3.34
CA CYS A 528 -18.04 4.67 4.04
C CYS A 528 -18.72 3.52 4.80
N LEU A 529 -18.37 2.29 4.44
CA LEU A 529 -18.76 1.05 5.09
C LEU A 529 -17.69 0.64 6.10
N VAL A 530 -18.09 0.18 7.27
CA VAL A 530 -17.18 -0.18 8.35
C VAL A 530 -17.43 -1.62 8.78
N HIS A 531 -16.39 -2.45 8.73
CA HIS A 531 -16.45 -3.86 9.13
C HIS A 531 -16.38 -4.01 10.66
N MET A 532 -17.46 -4.52 11.24
CA MET A 532 -17.68 -4.58 12.69
C MET A 532 -18.13 -5.97 13.13
N ARG A 533 -17.81 -6.33 14.38
CA ARG A 533 -18.44 -7.48 15.05
C ARG A 533 -19.92 -7.20 15.30
N HIS A 534 -20.75 -8.24 15.29
CA HIS A 534 -22.16 -8.11 15.61
C HIS A 534 -22.37 -7.83 17.10
N ALA A 535 -23.18 -6.82 17.42
CA ALA A 535 -23.36 -6.33 18.79
C ALA A 535 -24.08 -7.32 19.75
N GLN A 536 -24.74 -8.36 19.23
CA GLN A 536 -25.55 -9.31 20.03
C GLN A 536 -24.98 -10.73 20.15
N GLY A 537 -23.68 -10.95 19.97
CA GLY A 537 -23.07 -12.26 20.23
C GLY A 537 -23.40 -13.37 19.22
N GLY A 538 -23.89 -13.00 18.04
CA GLY A 538 -23.87 -13.88 16.86
C GLY A 538 -22.45 -14.01 16.31
N ASN A 539 -22.15 -15.14 15.67
CA ASN A 539 -20.81 -15.42 15.11
C ASN A 539 -20.49 -14.65 13.81
N ASP A 540 -21.45 -13.92 13.25
CA ASP A 540 -21.30 -13.33 11.91
C ASP A 540 -20.93 -11.84 12.00
N ASN A 541 -19.93 -11.44 11.21
CA ASN A 541 -19.51 -10.05 11.09
C ASN A 541 -20.54 -9.23 10.27
N GLN A 542 -20.55 -7.91 10.45
CA GLN A 542 -21.46 -7.01 9.74
C GLN A 542 -20.74 -5.81 9.11
N LEU A 543 -21.36 -5.21 8.09
CA LEU A 543 -20.99 -3.90 7.58
C LEU A 543 -21.99 -2.87 8.10
N LEU A 544 -21.48 -1.77 8.63
CA LEU A 544 -22.28 -0.62 9.05
C LEU A 544 -21.92 0.61 8.21
N LEU A 545 -22.87 1.53 8.02
CA LEU A 545 -22.51 2.85 7.53
C LEU A 545 -21.68 3.58 8.60
N MET A 546 -20.75 4.44 8.19
CA MET A 546 -19.92 5.20 9.13
C MET A 546 -20.74 6.01 10.15
N ALA A 547 -21.94 6.47 9.79
CA ALA A 547 -22.85 7.16 10.71
C ALA A 547 -23.38 6.27 11.84
N GLU A 548 -23.36 4.95 11.67
CA GLU A 548 -23.79 3.93 12.63
C GLU A 548 -22.59 3.36 13.43
N CYS A 549 -21.36 3.75 13.07
CA CYS A 549 -20.14 3.32 13.74
C CYS A 549 -19.99 4.01 15.11
N PRO A 550 -19.49 3.31 16.15
CA PRO A 550 -19.17 3.92 17.44
C PRO A 550 -18.26 5.15 17.25
N PRO A 551 -18.58 6.32 17.83
CA PRO A 551 -17.76 7.52 17.68
C PRO A 551 -16.50 7.50 18.56
N ASP A 552 -16.49 6.66 19.60
CA ASP A 552 -15.36 6.48 20.50
C ASP A 552 -14.31 5.55 19.87
N PHE A 553 -13.06 5.99 19.91
CA PHE A 553 -11.95 5.25 19.30
C PHE A 553 -11.69 3.90 19.99
N GLU A 554 -11.77 3.83 21.32
CA GLU A 554 -11.44 2.60 22.06
C GLU A 554 -12.53 1.54 21.85
N GLU A 555 -13.80 1.95 21.81
CA GLU A 555 -14.92 1.09 21.42
C GLU A 555 -14.80 0.62 19.97
N PHE A 556 -14.56 1.54 19.02
CA PHE A 556 -14.32 1.19 17.62
C PHE A 556 -13.17 0.19 17.48
N ASN A 557 -12.02 0.45 18.13
CA ASN A 557 -10.84 -0.40 18.03
C ASN A 557 -11.07 -1.81 18.62
N ARG A 558 -11.95 -1.94 19.61
CA ARG A 558 -12.32 -3.24 20.20
C ARG A 558 -13.24 -4.04 19.28
N GLU A 559 -14.25 -3.40 18.70
CA GLU A 559 -15.32 -4.07 17.97
C GLU A 559 -15.08 -4.18 16.45
N SER A 560 -14.24 -3.32 15.88
CA SER A 560 -13.93 -3.33 14.44
C SER A 560 -13.04 -4.50 14.04
N ILE A 561 -13.22 -4.92 12.80
CA ILE A 561 -12.49 -6.02 12.17
C ILE A 561 -11.72 -5.46 10.97
N PRO A 562 -10.52 -5.96 10.64
CA PRO A 562 -9.83 -5.56 9.42
C PRO A 562 -10.73 -5.65 8.18
N ALA A 563 -10.64 -4.65 7.31
CA ALA A 563 -11.39 -4.63 6.04
C ALA A 563 -11.02 -5.81 5.14
N ARG A 564 -9.79 -6.32 5.27
CA ARG A 564 -9.31 -7.51 4.58
C ARG A 564 -10.21 -8.74 4.80
N GLU A 565 -10.87 -8.85 5.95
CA GLU A 565 -11.74 -9.97 6.31
C GLU A 565 -13.18 -9.84 5.78
N ILE A 566 -13.52 -8.75 5.07
CA ILE A 566 -14.82 -8.64 4.41
C ILE A 566 -14.91 -9.72 3.33
N ASN A 567 -16.01 -10.48 3.32
CA ASN A 567 -16.29 -11.45 2.27
C ASN A 567 -17.22 -10.86 1.18
N SER A 568 -17.32 -11.55 0.04
CA SER A 568 -18.00 -11.02 -1.15
C SER A 568 -19.52 -10.96 -0.99
N GLU A 569 -20.11 -11.88 -0.21
CA GLU A 569 -21.55 -11.93 0.07
C GLU A 569 -21.96 -10.79 0.98
N LEU A 570 -21.22 -10.56 2.06
CA LEU A 570 -21.49 -9.46 2.99
C LEU A 570 -21.46 -8.11 2.26
N LEU A 571 -20.44 -7.88 1.43
CA LEU A 571 -20.34 -6.64 0.65
C LEU A 571 -21.46 -6.52 -0.40
N PHE A 572 -21.73 -7.57 -1.16
CA PHE A 572 -22.74 -7.54 -2.23
C PHE A 572 -24.17 -7.42 -1.68
N ASN A 573 -24.50 -8.15 -0.61
CA ASN A 573 -25.79 -8.09 0.05
C ASN A 573 -26.03 -6.70 0.66
N PHE A 574 -24.99 -6.13 1.29
CA PHE A 574 -25.08 -4.77 1.82
C PHE A 574 -25.38 -3.76 0.71
N ILE A 575 -24.68 -3.85 -0.44
CA ILE A 575 -24.92 -2.97 -1.59
C ILE A 575 -26.36 -3.14 -2.09
N THR A 576 -26.82 -4.37 -2.22
CA THR A 576 -28.16 -4.70 -2.71
C THR A 576 -29.26 -4.17 -1.79
N GLU A 577 -29.05 -4.27 -0.47
CA GLU A 577 -30.03 -3.82 0.53
C GLU A 577 -30.04 -2.30 0.70
N LYS A 578 -28.86 -1.67 0.79
CA LYS A 578 -28.73 -0.24 1.13
C LYS A 578 -28.71 0.69 -0.09
N PHE A 579 -28.38 0.18 -1.28
CA PHE A 579 -28.34 0.94 -2.53
C PHE A 579 -29.11 0.21 -3.65
N PRO A 580 -30.40 -0.12 -3.45
CA PRO A 580 -31.19 -0.86 -4.44
C PRO A 580 -31.25 -0.14 -5.79
N GLU A 581 -31.25 1.19 -5.81
CA GLU A 581 -31.25 1.99 -7.04
C GLU A 581 -30.02 1.73 -7.93
N PHE A 582 -28.88 1.36 -7.34
CA PHE A 582 -27.68 0.98 -8.08
C PHE A 582 -27.81 -0.41 -8.72
N ILE A 583 -28.57 -1.32 -8.11
CA ILE A 583 -28.82 -2.66 -8.65
C ILE A 583 -29.94 -2.62 -9.70
N ASP A 584 -31.03 -1.90 -9.41
CA ASP A 584 -32.24 -1.85 -10.22
C ASP A 584 -31.99 -1.31 -11.63
N GLN A 585 -31.02 -0.41 -11.80
CA GLN A 585 -30.63 0.10 -13.12
C GLN A 585 -30.07 -1.00 -14.06
N TYR A 586 -29.64 -2.15 -13.52
CA TYR A 586 -29.17 -3.29 -14.30
C TYR A 586 -30.25 -4.38 -14.47
N ALA A 587 -31.32 -4.36 -13.66
CA ALA A 587 -32.36 -5.38 -13.62
C ALA A 587 -33.31 -5.37 -14.84
N VAL A 588 -33.21 -4.38 -15.73
CA VAL A 588 -34.14 -4.20 -16.87
C VAL A 588 -33.98 -5.26 -17.98
N THR A 589 -33.03 -6.19 -17.87
CA THR A 589 -32.87 -7.28 -18.85
C THR A 589 -32.61 -8.62 -18.18
N ASN A 590 -33.66 -9.42 -17.91
CA ASN A 590 -33.76 -10.84 -18.26
C ASN A 590 -34.99 -11.51 -17.60
N HIS A 591 -35.90 -12.00 -18.43
CA HIS A 591 -36.91 -13.00 -18.04
C HIS A 591 -36.36 -14.43 -18.22
N SER A 592 -36.87 -15.32 -17.36
CA SER A 592 -37.02 -16.79 -17.45
C SER A 592 -35.78 -17.70 -17.39
N HIS A 593 -35.69 -18.51 -16.32
CA HIS A 593 -36.05 -19.95 -16.28
C HIS A 593 -35.62 -20.55 -14.91
N SER A 594 -36.56 -20.90 -14.01
CA SER A 594 -37.33 -22.14 -13.84
C SER A 594 -36.60 -23.27 -13.11
N ALA A 595 -37.20 -23.68 -11.98
CA ALA A 595 -36.78 -24.67 -11.00
C ALA A 595 -36.89 -26.14 -11.47
N ALA A 596 -36.14 -27.03 -10.81
CA ALA A 596 -36.30 -28.49 -10.80
C ALA A 596 -35.81 -29.02 -9.43
N THR A 597 -36.70 -29.34 -8.49
CA THR A 597 -37.33 -30.65 -8.16
C THR A 597 -36.41 -31.67 -7.46
N ASP A 598 -36.69 -31.87 -6.17
CA ASP A 598 -36.23 -32.96 -5.30
C ASP A 598 -36.89 -34.32 -5.64
N LEU A 599 -36.18 -35.44 -5.43
CA LEU A 599 -36.78 -36.74 -5.11
C LEU A 599 -35.75 -37.67 -4.39
N PRO A 600 -36.18 -38.63 -3.55
CA PRO A 600 -35.42 -39.13 -2.39
C PRO A 600 -34.68 -40.48 -2.57
N LEU A 601 -33.69 -40.68 -1.70
CA LEU A 601 -32.80 -41.84 -1.57
C LEU A 601 -33.48 -43.09 -0.97
N LEU A 602 -33.29 -44.25 -1.62
CA LEU A 602 -33.48 -45.59 -1.06
C LEU A 602 -32.11 -46.18 -0.72
N ILE A 603 -31.90 -46.53 0.56
CA ILE A 603 -30.68 -47.18 1.06
C ILE A 603 -30.90 -48.69 1.06
N THR A 604 -30.01 -49.45 0.42
CA THR A 604 -29.82 -50.88 0.68
C THR A 604 -28.42 -51.13 1.24
N LYS A 605 -28.36 -51.86 2.36
CA LYS A 605 -27.14 -52.39 2.98
C LYS A 605 -26.63 -53.60 2.20
N ASP A 606 -25.34 -53.64 1.90
CA ASP A 606 -24.35 -54.61 2.41
C ASP A 606 -23.15 -54.73 1.45
N SER A 607 -21.94 -54.57 2.00
CA SER A 607 -20.89 -55.61 2.04
C SER A 607 -19.55 -54.98 2.46
N SER A 608 -18.92 -55.60 3.45
CA SER A 608 -17.62 -55.23 4.01
C SER A 608 -16.51 -55.30 2.96
N PRO A 609 -15.60 -54.31 2.86
CA PRO A 609 -14.51 -54.37 1.89
C PRO A 609 -13.35 -55.20 2.41
N VAL A 610 -12.87 -56.10 1.55
CA VAL A 610 -11.49 -56.57 1.54
C VAL A 610 -10.60 -55.33 1.34
N CYS A 611 -9.57 -55.16 2.18
CA CYS A 611 -8.65 -54.01 2.12
C CYS A 611 -7.77 -54.12 0.88
N GLU A 612 -8.24 -53.56 -0.24
CA GLU A 612 -7.46 -53.38 -1.47
C GLU A 612 -6.74 -52.03 -1.39
N LYS A 613 -5.42 -52.03 -1.61
CA LYS A 613 -4.60 -50.81 -1.63
C LYS A 613 -4.98 -49.93 -2.82
N ILE A 614 -4.85 -48.62 -2.67
CA ILE A 614 -5.15 -47.63 -3.72
C ILE A 614 -3.98 -47.58 -4.70
N PRO A 615 -4.16 -47.89 -5.99
CA PRO A 615 -3.14 -47.69 -7.02
C PRO A 615 -2.79 -46.21 -7.10
N THR A 616 -1.55 -45.87 -6.77
CA THR A 616 -1.12 -44.48 -6.56
C THR A 616 0.05 -44.13 -7.47
N PHE A 617 -0.06 -43.06 -8.22
CA PHE A 617 0.98 -42.59 -9.14
C PHE A 617 1.47 -41.23 -8.69
N ILE A 618 2.70 -41.19 -8.20
CA ILE A 618 3.34 -39.97 -7.70
C ILE A 618 4.16 -39.37 -8.83
N ILE A 619 3.76 -38.20 -9.32
CA ILE A 619 4.43 -37.48 -10.39
C ILE A 619 5.57 -36.64 -9.80
N SER A 620 6.79 -36.83 -10.30
CA SER A 620 7.94 -36.01 -9.92
C SER A 620 8.92 -35.86 -11.07
N LEU A 621 9.65 -34.76 -11.10
CA LEU A 621 10.75 -34.55 -12.05
C LEU A 621 12.07 -35.06 -11.45
N GLU A 622 12.88 -35.73 -12.26
CA GLU A 622 14.10 -36.41 -11.78
C GLU A 622 15.09 -35.44 -11.10
N HIS A 623 15.19 -34.21 -11.63
CA HIS A 623 16.07 -33.17 -11.11
C HIS A 623 15.58 -32.50 -9.80
N ARG A 624 14.31 -32.67 -9.41
CA ARG A 624 13.70 -32.05 -8.21
C ARG A 624 13.88 -32.91 -6.96
N THR A 625 15.14 -33.07 -6.55
CA THR A 625 15.52 -34.02 -5.48
C THR A 625 14.92 -33.68 -4.11
N ASP A 626 14.70 -32.40 -3.80
CA ASP A 626 14.09 -31.92 -2.57
C ASP A 626 12.58 -32.24 -2.49
N ARG A 627 11.83 -32.01 -3.57
CA ARG A 627 10.40 -32.36 -3.70
C ARG A 627 10.21 -33.88 -3.69
N ARG A 628 11.06 -34.61 -4.42
CA ARG A 628 11.08 -36.08 -4.39
C ARG A 628 11.32 -36.63 -2.98
N ASN A 629 12.28 -36.07 -2.24
CA ASN A 629 12.53 -36.45 -0.85
C ASN A 629 11.35 -36.11 0.08
N HIS A 630 10.65 -35.01 -0.17
CA HIS A 630 9.46 -34.64 0.59
C HIS A 630 8.32 -35.62 0.38
N ILE A 631 7.95 -35.91 -0.87
CA ILE A 631 6.80 -36.76 -1.16
C ILE A 631 7.03 -38.21 -0.70
N LEU A 632 8.26 -38.73 -0.84
CA LEU A 632 8.61 -40.04 -0.30
C LEU A 632 8.41 -40.11 1.22
N LYS A 633 8.67 -39.02 1.96
CA LYS A 633 8.39 -38.96 3.40
C LYS A 633 6.90 -38.94 3.73
N GLN A 634 6.06 -38.33 2.89
CA GLN A 634 4.61 -38.34 3.10
C GLN A 634 4.03 -39.75 3.00
N PHE A 635 4.55 -40.57 2.09
CA PHE A 635 4.05 -41.94 1.84
C PHE A 635 4.81 -43.06 2.55
N ALA A 636 5.98 -42.80 3.16
CA ALA A 636 6.86 -43.83 3.74
C ALA A 636 6.18 -44.80 4.74
N ASN A 637 5.16 -44.33 5.47
CA ASN A 637 4.48 -45.10 6.50
C ASN A 637 2.98 -45.32 6.21
N GLN A 638 2.53 -45.10 4.98
CA GLN A 638 1.12 -45.17 4.62
C GLN A 638 0.79 -46.51 3.96
N THR A 639 0.07 -47.37 4.67
CA THR A 639 -0.22 -48.73 4.20
C THR A 639 -1.36 -48.81 3.20
N ALA A 640 -2.22 -47.79 3.14
CA ALA A 640 -3.35 -47.68 2.22
C ALA A 640 -2.97 -47.56 0.73
N PHE A 641 -1.73 -47.21 0.39
CA PHE A 641 -1.34 -46.90 -0.99
C PHE A 641 -0.38 -47.94 -1.57
N ASP A 642 -0.65 -48.35 -2.81
CA ASP A 642 0.30 -49.07 -3.66
C ASP A 642 0.90 -48.07 -4.65
N TRP A 643 1.95 -47.37 -4.23
CA TRP A 643 2.48 -46.22 -4.95
C TRP A 643 3.64 -46.56 -5.88
N THR A 644 3.62 -45.93 -7.06
CA THR A 644 4.71 -45.93 -8.03
C THR A 644 5.14 -44.50 -8.31
N LEU A 645 6.45 -44.25 -8.32
CA LEU A 645 7.00 -42.96 -8.72
C LEU A 645 7.08 -42.89 -10.25
N VAL A 646 6.41 -41.89 -10.84
CA VAL A 646 6.36 -41.64 -12.27
C VAL A 646 7.20 -40.41 -12.58
N ASN A 647 8.24 -40.59 -13.40
CA ASN A 647 8.99 -39.45 -13.93
C ASN A 647 8.08 -38.64 -14.85
N ALA A 648 7.88 -37.36 -14.52
CA ALA A 648 7.08 -36.44 -15.33
C ALA A 648 7.70 -36.24 -16.72
N ILE A 649 6.85 -36.10 -17.74
CA ILE A 649 7.28 -35.77 -19.10
C ILE A 649 7.79 -34.33 -19.11
N GLU A 650 9.09 -34.16 -19.36
CA GLU A 650 9.70 -32.84 -19.47
C GLU A 650 9.21 -32.11 -20.73
N ASN A 651 8.85 -30.84 -20.55
CA ASN A 651 8.40 -29.96 -21.62
C ASN A 651 8.73 -28.50 -21.27
N GLU A 652 8.99 -27.67 -22.28
CA GLU A 652 9.20 -26.22 -22.07
C GLU A 652 7.99 -25.57 -21.38
N ASN A 653 6.78 -25.99 -21.73
CA ASN A 653 5.56 -25.66 -20.99
C ASN A 653 5.29 -26.75 -19.95
N GLY A 654 5.70 -26.51 -18.69
CA GLY A 654 5.51 -27.46 -17.60
C GLY A 654 4.07 -27.91 -17.38
N ARG A 655 3.07 -27.07 -17.70
CA ARG A 655 1.63 -27.42 -17.61
C ARG A 655 1.25 -28.51 -18.62
N LEU A 656 1.78 -28.41 -19.84
CA LEU A 656 1.60 -29.44 -20.87
C LEU A 656 2.33 -30.73 -20.48
N GLY A 657 3.54 -30.63 -19.94
CA GLY A 657 4.29 -31.78 -19.43
C GLY A 657 3.54 -32.56 -18.35
N LEU A 658 2.95 -31.85 -17.38
CA LEU A 658 2.09 -32.43 -16.35
C LEU A 658 0.86 -33.12 -16.96
N TRP A 659 0.14 -32.45 -17.86
CA TRP A 659 -1.05 -33.02 -18.49
C TRP A 659 -0.75 -34.28 -19.32
N LEU A 660 0.33 -34.28 -20.10
CA LEU A 660 0.76 -35.46 -20.86
C LEU A 660 1.10 -36.63 -19.92
N THR A 661 1.72 -36.33 -18.77
CA THR A 661 2.02 -37.35 -17.75
C THR A 661 0.75 -37.95 -17.16
N ILE A 662 -0.23 -37.10 -16.84
CA ILE A 662 -1.56 -37.53 -16.36
C ILE A 662 -2.25 -38.41 -17.42
N LYS A 663 -2.29 -37.98 -18.69
CA LYS A 663 -2.88 -38.78 -19.77
C LYS A 663 -2.21 -40.15 -19.90
N LYS A 664 -0.88 -40.21 -19.80
CA LYS A 664 -0.13 -41.47 -19.82
C LYS A 664 -0.57 -42.40 -18.68
N ILE A 665 -0.57 -41.90 -17.44
CA ILE A 665 -0.97 -42.66 -16.25
C ILE A 665 -2.41 -43.19 -16.39
N VAL A 666 -3.35 -42.33 -16.80
CA VAL A 666 -4.76 -42.71 -16.97
C VAL A 666 -4.93 -43.73 -18.09
N THR A 667 -4.22 -43.57 -19.20
CA THR A 667 -4.25 -44.52 -20.33
C THR A 667 -3.75 -45.90 -19.90
N GLU A 668 -2.59 -45.96 -19.23
CA GLU A 668 -2.03 -47.22 -18.71
C GLU A 668 -2.95 -47.87 -17.67
N SER A 669 -3.57 -47.07 -16.80
CA SER A 669 -4.51 -47.55 -15.78
C SER A 669 -5.81 -48.08 -16.37
N ALA A 670 -6.29 -47.50 -17.47
CA ALA A 670 -7.46 -47.98 -18.19
C ALA A 670 -7.21 -49.38 -18.78
N TYR A 671 -6.01 -49.65 -19.30
CA TYR A 671 -5.61 -50.98 -19.78
C TYR A 671 -5.52 -52.02 -18.65
N SER A 672 -5.03 -51.61 -17.48
CA SER A 672 -4.92 -52.48 -16.29
C SER A 672 -6.26 -52.76 -15.60
N GLY A 673 -7.35 -52.11 -16.03
CA GLY A 673 -8.70 -52.38 -15.54
C GLY A 673 -9.00 -51.81 -14.14
N HIS A 674 -8.21 -50.84 -13.66
CA HIS A 674 -8.46 -50.21 -12.36
C HIS A 674 -9.81 -49.48 -12.30
N GLU A 675 -10.55 -49.65 -11.20
CA GLU A 675 -11.83 -48.98 -10.95
C GLU A 675 -11.67 -47.48 -10.63
N TYR A 676 -10.54 -47.13 -10.03
CA TYR A 676 -10.09 -45.77 -9.75
C TYR A 676 -8.59 -45.78 -9.49
N ILE A 677 -7.95 -44.62 -9.60
CA ILE A 677 -6.53 -44.41 -9.29
C ILE A 677 -6.34 -43.13 -8.52
N LEU A 678 -5.25 -43.03 -7.75
CA LEU A 678 -4.78 -41.77 -7.16
C LEU A 678 -3.62 -41.22 -7.98
N ILE A 679 -3.74 -39.99 -8.45
CA ILE A 679 -2.62 -39.19 -8.96
C ILE A 679 -2.22 -38.19 -7.88
N CYS A 680 -0.92 -38.13 -7.60
CA CYS A 680 -0.35 -37.26 -6.57
C CYS A 680 0.86 -36.50 -7.12
N GLU A 681 0.96 -35.21 -6.82
CA GLU A 681 2.13 -34.39 -7.18
C GLU A 681 3.17 -34.40 -6.07
N ASP A 682 4.43 -34.11 -6.42
CA ASP A 682 5.57 -34.14 -5.50
C ASP A 682 5.61 -33.00 -4.46
N ASP A 683 4.64 -32.09 -4.49
CA ASP A 683 4.40 -31.07 -3.46
C ASP A 683 3.21 -31.35 -2.53
N HIS A 684 2.55 -32.51 -2.66
CA HIS A 684 1.50 -32.91 -1.73
C HIS A 684 2.02 -33.05 -0.30
N GLN A 685 1.21 -32.59 0.64
CA GLN A 685 1.39 -32.79 2.08
C GLN A 685 0.07 -33.25 2.73
N PHE A 686 0.13 -34.29 3.56
CA PHE A 686 -1.02 -34.71 4.38
C PHE A 686 -1.30 -33.70 5.49
N THR A 687 -2.59 -33.44 5.73
CA THR A 687 -3.04 -32.64 6.88
C THR A 687 -3.27 -33.53 8.11
N PRO A 688 -3.43 -32.95 9.32
CA PRO A 688 -3.86 -33.71 10.49
C PRO A 688 -5.22 -34.41 10.36
N ALA A 689 -6.06 -34.02 9.39
CA ALA A 689 -7.36 -34.64 9.14
C ALA A 689 -7.25 -35.97 8.38
N TYR A 690 -6.09 -36.27 7.79
CA TYR A 690 -5.89 -37.53 7.08
C TYR A 690 -5.93 -38.74 8.03
N SER A 691 -6.75 -39.72 7.68
CA SER A 691 -6.68 -41.09 8.20
C SER A 691 -7.13 -42.07 7.11
N GLU A 692 -6.61 -43.29 7.12
CA GLU A 692 -7.02 -44.31 6.14
C GLU A 692 -8.55 -44.54 6.17
N GLN A 693 -9.14 -44.58 7.37
CA GLN A 693 -10.58 -44.72 7.56
C GLN A 693 -11.37 -43.59 6.87
N HIS A 694 -10.93 -42.33 7.05
CA HIS A 694 -11.61 -41.18 6.45
C HIS A 694 -11.45 -41.16 4.93
N LEU A 695 -10.29 -41.53 4.40
CA LEU A 695 -10.05 -41.66 2.97
C LEU A 695 -10.93 -42.75 2.34
N PHE A 696 -10.92 -43.97 2.86
CA PHE A 696 -11.70 -45.08 2.31
C PHE A 696 -13.21 -44.83 2.42
N ALA A 697 -13.68 -44.22 3.52
CA ALA A 697 -15.08 -43.82 3.65
C ALA A 697 -15.48 -42.78 2.57
N SER A 698 -14.60 -41.83 2.29
CA SER A 698 -14.83 -40.80 1.27
C SER A 698 -14.85 -41.39 -0.14
N ILE A 699 -13.94 -42.32 -0.45
CA ILE A 699 -13.93 -43.05 -1.72
C ILE A 699 -15.21 -43.86 -1.89
N ALA A 700 -15.63 -44.61 -0.87
CA ALA A 700 -16.86 -45.40 -0.93
C ALA A 700 -18.10 -44.53 -1.21
N HIS A 701 -18.21 -43.38 -0.54
CA HIS A 701 -19.29 -42.43 -0.82
C HIS A 701 -19.21 -41.83 -2.23
N ALA A 702 -18.01 -41.45 -2.69
CA ALA A 702 -17.81 -40.92 -4.03
C ALA A 702 -18.18 -41.95 -5.12
N LYS A 703 -17.83 -43.23 -4.93
CA LYS A 703 -18.26 -44.34 -5.80
C LYS A 703 -19.78 -44.44 -5.84
N ASN A 704 -20.45 -44.41 -4.69
CA ASN A 704 -21.91 -44.50 -4.61
C ASN A 704 -22.62 -43.33 -5.32
N LEU A 705 -21.97 -42.16 -5.39
CA LEU A 705 -22.47 -40.98 -6.10
C LEU A 705 -22.11 -40.96 -7.58
N ASN A 706 -21.37 -41.98 -8.06
CA ASN A 706 -20.80 -42.04 -9.40
C ASN A 706 -20.00 -40.77 -9.72
N ALA A 707 -19.13 -40.35 -8.80
CA ALA A 707 -18.25 -39.20 -8.99
C ALA A 707 -17.23 -39.47 -10.10
N ASP A 708 -16.85 -38.43 -10.83
CA ASP A 708 -15.79 -38.50 -11.84
C ASP A 708 -14.41 -38.38 -11.16
N ILE A 709 -14.33 -37.47 -10.19
CA ILE A 709 -13.12 -37.17 -9.42
C ILE A 709 -13.43 -36.94 -7.94
N LEU A 710 -12.47 -37.27 -7.09
CA LEU A 710 -12.46 -36.96 -5.66
C LEU A 710 -11.14 -36.29 -5.26
N LEU A 711 -11.21 -35.06 -4.76
CA LEU A 711 -10.07 -34.21 -4.43
C LEU A 711 -9.73 -34.33 -2.93
N GLY A 712 -8.44 -34.49 -2.61
CA GLY A 712 -8.00 -34.55 -1.20
C GLY A 712 -8.02 -33.20 -0.48
N GLY A 713 -7.98 -32.11 -1.24
CA GLY A 713 -8.12 -30.74 -0.77
C GLY A 713 -7.95 -29.76 -1.93
N ILE A 714 -8.54 -28.58 -1.82
CA ILE A 714 -8.59 -27.57 -2.88
C ILE A 714 -8.18 -26.19 -2.36
N CYS A 715 -7.48 -25.43 -3.20
CA CYS A 715 -7.00 -24.07 -2.89
C CYS A 715 -7.94 -22.98 -3.43
N PHE A 716 -8.99 -23.38 -4.14
CA PHE A 716 -10.04 -22.53 -4.69
C PHE A 716 -11.29 -23.38 -4.94
N CYS A 717 -12.45 -22.81 -4.69
CA CYS A 717 -13.73 -23.25 -5.25
C CYS A 717 -14.66 -22.04 -5.46
N ASP A 718 -15.70 -22.24 -6.27
CA ASP A 718 -16.76 -21.25 -6.41
C ASP A 718 -17.77 -21.30 -5.26
N ASP A 719 -18.76 -20.40 -5.31
CA ASP A 719 -19.83 -20.23 -4.33
C ASP A 719 -20.93 -21.30 -4.43
N ARG A 720 -20.77 -22.33 -5.27
CA ARG A 720 -21.76 -23.42 -5.45
C ARG A 720 -21.33 -24.68 -4.74
N ILE A 721 -20.96 -24.55 -3.47
CA ILE A 721 -20.57 -25.67 -2.63
C ILE A 721 -21.82 -26.29 -2.03
N LYS A 722 -21.98 -27.60 -2.19
CA LYS A 722 -23.04 -28.34 -1.50
C LYS A 722 -22.42 -29.36 -0.57
N GLN A 723 -22.69 -29.25 0.72
CA GLN A 723 -22.33 -30.33 1.64
C GLN A 723 -23.11 -31.59 1.24
N VAL A 724 -22.38 -32.65 0.93
CA VAL A 724 -22.95 -33.96 0.60
C VAL A 724 -23.15 -34.75 1.88
N ASN A 725 -22.14 -34.75 2.75
CA ASN A 725 -22.18 -35.27 4.12
C ASN A 725 -21.02 -34.69 4.94
N ALA A 726 -20.83 -35.19 6.16
CA ALA A 726 -19.77 -34.73 7.06
C ALA A 726 -18.33 -34.86 6.50
N ASN A 727 -18.11 -35.71 5.49
CA ASN A 727 -16.80 -36.01 4.92
C ASN A 727 -16.62 -35.48 3.49
N LEU A 728 -17.67 -34.97 2.84
CA LEU A 728 -17.66 -34.65 1.42
C LEU A 728 -18.44 -33.37 1.10
N ILE A 729 -17.85 -32.58 0.21
CA ILE A 729 -18.50 -31.45 -0.45
C ILE A 729 -18.52 -31.69 -1.96
N ALA A 730 -19.60 -31.27 -2.60
CA ALA A 730 -19.66 -31.14 -4.05
C ALA A 730 -19.24 -29.72 -4.44
N VAL A 731 -18.41 -29.62 -5.47
CA VAL A 731 -17.87 -28.35 -5.98
C VAL A 731 -18.14 -28.25 -7.47
N ASP A 732 -18.41 -27.05 -7.97
CA ASP A 732 -18.64 -26.82 -9.40
C ASP A 732 -17.30 -26.47 -10.09
N ASN A 733 -16.50 -25.55 -9.54
CA ASN A 733 -15.11 -25.31 -9.99
C ASN A 733 -14.09 -25.55 -8.87
N PHE A 734 -12.89 -25.98 -9.22
CA PHE A 734 -11.78 -26.17 -8.28
C PHE A 734 -10.42 -25.79 -8.90
N ALA A 735 -9.43 -25.54 -8.04
CA ALA A 735 -8.03 -25.48 -8.41
C ALA A 735 -7.18 -26.36 -7.46
N CYS A 736 -5.96 -26.69 -7.92
CA CYS A 736 -5.00 -27.60 -7.31
C CYS A 736 -5.30 -29.10 -7.50
N THR A 737 -4.29 -29.86 -7.95
CA THR A 737 -4.35 -31.31 -8.31
C THR A 737 -3.34 -32.17 -7.55
N GLN A 738 -2.81 -31.67 -6.42
CA GLN A 738 -1.76 -32.35 -5.67
C GLN A 738 -2.18 -33.74 -5.14
N PHE A 739 -3.48 -33.97 -4.95
CA PHE A 739 -4.03 -35.26 -4.52
C PHE A 739 -5.41 -35.46 -5.14
N VAL A 740 -5.50 -36.24 -6.22
CA VAL A 740 -6.74 -36.44 -7.00
C VAL A 740 -6.98 -37.91 -7.24
N ILE A 741 -8.13 -38.40 -6.78
CA ILE A 741 -8.65 -39.71 -7.15
C ILE A 741 -9.50 -39.56 -8.40
N ILE A 742 -9.19 -40.35 -9.43
CA ILE A 742 -9.88 -40.35 -10.70
C ILE A 742 -10.61 -41.68 -10.83
N PHE A 743 -11.93 -41.63 -11.04
CA PHE A 743 -12.74 -42.82 -11.23
C PHE A 743 -12.76 -43.23 -12.70
N LYS A 744 -12.93 -44.53 -12.95
CA LYS A 744 -12.92 -45.12 -14.30
C LYS A 744 -13.87 -44.45 -15.29
N SER A 745 -15.02 -43.93 -14.82
CA SER A 745 -15.98 -43.18 -15.66
C SER A 745 -15.37 -41.93 -16.31
N PHE A 746 -14.30 -41.39 -15.73
CA PHE A 746 -13.64 -40.17 -16.20
C PHE A 746 -12.40 -40.43 -17.07
N PHE A 747 -11.93 -41.67 -17.16
CA PHE A 747 -10.69 -42.00 -17.87
C PHE A 747 -10.74 -41.59 -19.35
N ASP A 748 -11.82 -41.94 -20.05
CA ASP A 748 -11.98 -41.64 -21.48
C ASP A 748 -12.01 -40.12 -21.75
N HIS A 749 -12.61 -39.34 -20.84
CA HIS A 749 -12.66 -37.89 -20.95
C HIS A 749 -11.25 -37.29 -20.89
N ILE A 750 -10.39 -37.77 -20.00
CA ILE A 750 -8.99 -37.33 -19.92
C ILE A 750 -8.19 -37.81 -21.13
N CYS A 751 -8.34 -39.07 -21.53
CA CYS A 751 -7.61 -39.66 -22.66
C CYS A 751 -7.92 -38.97 -24.00
N THR A 752 -9.16 -38.53 -24.21
CA THR A 752 -9.59 -37.92 -25.47
C THR A 752 -9.52 -36.39 -25.48
N ALA A 753 -9.38 -35.75 -24.32
CA ALA A 753 -9.33 -34.29 -24.24
C ALA A 753 -8.12 -33.69 -24.96
N GLU A 754 -8.40 -32.67 -25.77
CA GLU A 754 -7.42 -31.73 -26.32
C GLU A 754 -6.93 -30.77 -25.25
N PHE A 755 -5.64 -30.45 -25.24
CA PHE A 755 -5.02 -29.53 -24.28
C PHE A 755 -4.41 -28.35 -25.02
N LEU A 756 -4.91 -27.15 -24.73
CA LEU A 756 -4.49 -25.92 -25.39
C LEU A 756 -3.35 -25.23 -24.61
N GLU A 757 -2.68 -24.28 -25.25
CA GLU A 757 -1.49 -23.59 -24.70
C GLU A 757 -1.75 -22.88 -23.36
N HIS A 758 -3.00 -22.45 -23.14
CA HIS A 758 -3.42 -21.73 -21.93
C HIS A 758 -4.02 -22.65 -20.86
N ASP A 759 -4.22 -23.94 -21.15
CA ASP A 759 -4.81 -24.87 -20.19
C ASP A 759 -3.84 -25.18 -19.03
N CYS A 760 -4.42 -25.49 -17.88
CA CYS A 760 -3.74 -26.14 -16.74
C CYS A 760 -4.57 -27.36 -16.30
N ALA A 761 -3.91 -28.34 -15.68
CA ALA A 761 -4.50 -29.66 -15.43
C ALA A 761 -5.73 -29.61 -14.53
N ASP A 762 -5.70 -28.79 -13.49
CA ASP A 762 -6.79 -28.59 -12.54
C ASP A 762 -8.03 -27.98 -13.20
N LEU A 763 -7.88 -26.84 -13.89
CA LEU A 763 -8.99 -26.20 -14.60
C LEU A 763 -9.54 -27.10 -15.71
N LYS A 764 -8.65 -27.81 -16.42
CA LYS A 764 -9.08 -28.73 -17.48
C LYS A 764 -9.91 -29.89 -16.93
N MET A 765 -9.49 -30.49 -15.82
CA MET A 765 -10.28 -31.52 -15.14
C MET A 765 -11.58 -30.97 -14.56
N SER A 766 -11.55 -29.73 -14.04
CA SER A 766 -12.75 -29.00 -13.63
C SER A 766 -13.73 -28.89 -14.78
N ASP A 767 -13.32 -28.41 -15.95
CA ASP A 767 -14.21 -28.19 -17.08
C ASP A 767 -14.75 -29.50 -17.67
N LEU A 768 -13.95 -30.58 -17.67
CA LEU A 768 -14.34 -31.86 -18.25
C LEU A 768 -15.29 -32.67 -17.35
N SER A 769 -15.19 -32.50 -16.03
CA SER A 769 -15.97 -33.29 -15.08
C SER A 769 -17.36 -32.68 -14.84
N ASN A 770 -18.37 -33.54 -14.63
CA ASN A 770 -19.71 -33.11 -14.23
C ASN A 770 -20.00 -33.43 -12.75
N LYS A 771 -19.23 -34.31 -12.13
CA LYS A 771 -19.42 -34.76 -10.74
C LYS A 771 -18.11 -34.76 -9.96
N LYS A 772 -17.81 -33.60 -9.37
CA LYS A 772 -16.57 -33.31 -8.65
C LYS A 772 -16.87 -33.26 -7.16
N LEU A 773 -16.14 -34.07 -6.39
CA LEU A 773 -16.24 -34.06 -4.94
C LEU A 773 -14.88 -33.69 -4.34
N ALA A 774 -14.90 -33.04 -3.19
CA ALA A 774 -13.71 -32.84 -2.37
C ALA A 774 -13.93 -33.41 -0.97
N ILE A 775 -12.89 -34.01 -0.40
CA ILE A 775 -12.88 -34.52 0.98
C ILE A 775 -12.86 -33.32 1.92
N TYR A 776 -13.74 -33.31 2.92
CA TYR A 776 -13.78 -32.25 3.93
C TYR A 776 -13.88 -32.85 5.35
N PRO A 777 -13.08 -32.39 6.34
CA PRO A 777 -11.96 -31.45 6.21
C PRO A 777 -10.87 -31.95 5.25
N PHE A 778 -10.13 -31.03 4.63
CA PHE A 778 -9.10 -31.40 3.64
C PHE A 778 -8.05 -32.33 4.25
N ILE A 779 -7.77 -33.45 3.58
CA ILE A 779 -6.71 -34.40 3.95
C ILE A 779 -5.38 -34.07 3.29
N SER A 780 -5.38 -33.16 2.32
CA SER A 780 -4.25 -32.84 1.46
C SER A 780 -4.13 -31.33 1.24
N THR A 781 -2.91 -30.82 1.37
CA THR A 781 -2.51 -29.45 0.97
C THR A 781 -1.22 -29.51 0.15
N GLN A 782 -0.71 -28.35 -0.25
CA GLN A 782 0.58 -28.23 -0.93
C GLN A 782 1.65 -27.61 -0.05
N LYS A 783 2.86 -28.13 -0.14
CA LYS A 783 4.05 -27.55 0.48
C LYS A 783 4.74 -26.58 -0.49
N ASP A 784 5.02 -25.38 -0.01
CA ASP A 784 5.84 -24.41 -0.75
C ASP A 784 7.32 -24.79 -0.71
N PHE A 785 7.95 -24.86 -1.89
CA PHE A 785 9.40 -25.07 -2.04
C PHE A 785 10.18 -23.80 -2.40
N GLY A 786 9.48 -22.66 -2.61
CA GLY A 786 10.07 -21.40 -3.06
C GLY A 786 10.48 -21.43 -4.53
N TYR A 787 10.37 -20.29 -5.23
CA TYR A 787 10.91 -20.15 -6.58
C TYR A 787 12.42 -19.90 -6.49
N SER A 788 13.22 -20.73 -7.15
CA SER A 788 14.69 -20.68 -7.10
C SER A 788 15.34 -19.48 -7.79
N ASP A 789 14.56 -18.54 -8.36
CA ASP A 789 15.09 -17.41 -9.15
C ASP A 789 14.64 -16.02 -8.66
N VAL A 790 14.20 -15.86 -7.40
CA VAL A 790 13.83 -14.54 -6.87
C VAL A 790 14.75 -14.14 -5.70
N SER A 791 15.48 -13.04 -5.90
CA SER A 791 16.30 -12.39 -4.90
C SER A 791 15.51 -12.15 -3.60
N SER A 792 16.13 -12.50 -2.47
CA SER A 792 15.59 -12.39 -1.12
C SER A 792 15.04 -10.99 -0.80
N GLY A 793 13.72 -10.90 -0.72
CA GLY A 793 13.02 -9.69 -0.29
C GLY A 793 11.50 -9.80 -0.40
N TYR A 794 10.86 -10.25 0.69
CA TYR A 794 9.47 -9.89 1.05
C TYR A 794 8.30 -10.27 0.13
N TYR A 795 8.34 -11.42 -0.56
CA TYR A 795 7.14 -12.01 -1.18
C TYR A 795 7.14 -13.54 -1.03
N GLU A 796 6.38 -14.04 -0.07
CA GLU A 796 5.91 -15.43 -0.05
C GLU A 796 4.38 -15.39 0.04
N SER A 797 3.67 -15.41 -1.10
CA SER A 797 2.32 -15.95 -1.11
C SER A 797 2.46 -17.47 -0.94
N LYS A 798 2.34 -17.95 0.30
CA LYS A 798 2.40 -19.38 0.59
C LYS A 798 1.14 -20.06 0.10
N MET A 799 1.24 -21.08 -0.77
CA MET A 799 0.08 -21.83 -1.25
C MET A 799 -0.77 -22.37 -0.10
N SER A 800 -0.14 -22.70 1.04
CA SER A 800 -0.85 -23.14 2.25
C SER A 800 -1.92 -22.15 2.73
N ILE A 801 -1.71 -20.83 2.53
CA ILE A 801 -2.67 -19.79 2.92
C ILE A 801 -3.96 -19.91 2.10
N HIS A 802 -3.88 -20.21 0.80
CA HIS A 802 -5.07 -20.35 -0.06
C HIS A 802 -5.92 -21.56 0.30
N PHE A 803 -5.30 -22.66 0.74
CA PHE A 803 -6.03 -23.81 1.30
C PHE A 803 -6.74 -23.46 2.61
N GLU A 804 -6.09 -22.70 3.50
CA GLU A 804 -6.71 -22.23 4.74
C GLU A 804 -7.88 -21.26 4.47
N GLU A 805 -7.70 -20.32 3.54
CA GLU A 805 -8.74 -19.39 3.09
C GLU A 805 -9.95 -20.14 2.52
N THR A 806 -9.71 -21.12 1.65
CA THR A 806 -10.77 -21.93 1.06
C THR A 806 -11.48 -22.79 2.11
N SER A 807 -10.75 -23.39 3.05
CA SER A 807 -11.35 -24.15 4.16
C SER A 807 -12.24 -23.26 5.04
N ARG A 808 -11.79 -22.04 5.37
CA ARG A 808 -12.60 -21.09 6.16
C ARG A 808 -13.87 -20.66 5.42
N LEU A 809 -13.79 -20.47 4.11
CA LEU A 809 -14.97 -20.18 3.29
C LEU A 809 -15.98 -21.33 3.36
N ILE A 810 -15.51 -22.58 3.19
CA ILE A 810 -16.36 -23.78 3.29
C ILE A 810 -17.00 -23.88 4.68
N ASP A 811 -16.22 -23.67 5.76
CA ASP A 811 -16.74 -23.68 7.13
C ASP A 811 -17.86 -22.66 7.35
N ASN A 812 -17.79 -21.49 6.70
CA ASN A 812 -18.82 -20.46 6.79
C ASN A 812 -20.06 -20.78 5.96
N MET A 813 -19.91 -21.50 4.85
CA MET A 813 -21.03 -21.88 3.98
C MET A 813 -21.80 -23.12 4.46
N ILE A 814 -21.15 -23.98 5.25
CA ILE A 814 -21.73 -25.24 5.75
C ILE A 814 -22.40 -25.07 7.13
N LYS A 815 -22.12 -23.97 7.84
CA LYS A 815 -22.86 -23.57 9.05
C LYS A 815 -24.21 -22.96 8.67
#